data_AF-A0A8J9RH85-F1
#
_entry.id   AF-A0A8J9RH85-F1
#
_cell.length_a   1.000
_cell.length_b   1.000
_cell.length_c   1.000
_cell.angle_alpha   90.00
_cell.angle_beta   90.00
_cell.angle_gamma   90.00
#
_symmetry.space_group_name_H-M   'P 1'
#
loop_
_entity.id
_entity.type
_entity.pdbx_description
1 polymer ?
#
loop_
_entity_poly.entity_id
_entity_poly.type
_entity_poly.pdbx_seq_one_letter_code
_entity_poly.pdbx_strand_id
1 'polypeptide(L)'
;WEMTKEELTSGKNVVFDYDELLEFAEGDISKVFGPEFSQIDQYKRRVRLPAREYLLVTRVTLMDAEVNNYRVGARMVTEYDLPVNGELSEGGDCPWAVLVESGQCDLMLISYMGIDFQNKSDRVYRLLNTTLTFYGVAQEGETLEYDIRVTGFAKRLDGDISMFFFEYDCYVNGRLLIEMRDGCAGFFTNEELAAGKGVVFTRADLLAREKTKKQDITPYAIAPRLNKTVLNETEMQSLVDKNWTKVFGPENGMDQINYKLCARKMLMIDRVTKIDYTGGPYGLGLLVGEKILERDHWYFPCHFVGDQVMAGSLVSDGCSQLLKMYMLWLGLHLKTGPFDFRPVNGHPNKVRCRGQISPHKGKLVYVMEIKEMGYDEAGDPYAIADVNILDIDFEKGQTFDLANLHEYGKGDLNKKIVVDFKGIALKLQKRSGPAVVAPEKPLALNKDLCAPAVEAIPEHILKGDALAPNQMTWHPMAKIAGNPTPSFSPSAYPPRHITFTPFPGNKNDNNHVPGEMPLSWYNMAEFMAGKVSLCLGPEFAKFDDSNTNRSPAWDLALVTRVVSVSDMEWVQWKNVDCNPSKGTMVGEFDCPIDAWFFQGSCNDGHMPYSILMEIALQTSGVLTSVLKAPLTMEKKDILFRNLDANAEMVRSDIDLRGKTIHNLTKCTGYSMLGDMGVHRFSFELSVDGVVFYKGTTSFGWFVPEVFISQTGLDNGRRTQPWHIESKVPSAQVLTYDVTPNGAGRTQLYANAPKGAQLSRRWNQCQYLDTIDLVVAGGSAGLGYGHGRKQVNPKDWFFSCHFWFDSVMSGSLGVESMFQLVESIAVKQDLAGKYGITNPTFAHAPGKISWKYRGQLTPTSKFMDSEAHIVSIEAHDGVVDIVANGNLWADGLRVYNVSNIRVRIVAGAAPAAAAVAAPAAAPAPVAASGPAQTITLKQLKAELLDVEKPLYISSSNGQVKKHADVAGGQATIVQACSLSDLGDEGFMKTYGVVAPLYTGAMAKGIASADLVIATGKRKILGSFRCWWSPHARCPCRC
;
A
#
# COMPACT_ATOMS: atom_id res chain seq x y z
N TRP A 1 -1.03 16.43 -22.04
CA TRP A 1 -1.34 16.89 -20.68
C TRP A 1 -2.43 17.94 -20.77
N GLU A 2 -3.68 17.54 -20.58
CA GLU A 2 -4.82 18.45 -20.50
C GLU A 2 -5.56 18.16 -19.19
N MET A 3 -4.98 18.56 -18.06
CA MET A 3 -5.68 18.71 -16.77
C MET A 3 -5.66 20.19 -16.40
N THR A 4 -6.72 20.72 -15.80
CA THR A 4 -6.73 22.12 -15.32
C THR A 4 -6.02 22.22 -13.96
N LYS A 5 -5.54 23.42 -13.60
CA LYS A 5 -4.88 23.68 -12.30
C LYS A 5 -5.78 23.28 -11.12
N GLU A 6 -7.09 23.46 -11.26
CA GLU A 6 -8.09 23.02 -10.27
C GLU A 6 -8.16 21.50 -10.16
N GLU A 7 -8.03 20.74 -11.25
CA GLU A 7 -7.99 19.27 -11.17
C GLU A 7 -6.72 18.72 -10.56
N LEU A 8 -5.59 19.40 -10.79
CA LEU A 8 -4.30 19.03 -10.20
C LEU A 8 -4.22 19.35 -8.70
N THR A 9 -5.16 20.14 -8.16
CA THR A 9 -5.09 20.63 -6.77
C THR A 9 -6.35 20.33 -5.94
N SER A 10 -7.45 19.92 -6.57
CA SER A 10 -8.74 19.66 -5.92
C SER A 10 -8.66 18.52 -4.89
N GLY A 11 -9.12 18.82 -3.66
CA GLY A 11 -9.17 17.87 -2.55
C GLY A 11 -7.82 17.51 -1.95
N LYS A 12 -6.73 18.19 -2.33
CA LYS A 12 -5.37 17.94 -1.86
C LYS A 12 -4.79 19.20 -1.24
N ASN A 13 -4.03 19.05 -0.15
CA ASN A 13 -3.24 20.16 0.38
C ASN A 13 -2.02 20.32 -0.52
N VAL A 14 -1.92 21.43 -1.26
CA VAL A 14 -0.84 21.68 -2.23
C VAL A 14 0.01 22.84 -1.73
N VAL A 15 1.28 22.54 -1.48
CA VAL A 15 2.31 23.52 -1.09
C VAL A 15 2.92 24.18 -2.31
N PHE A 16 3.27 23.39 -3.33
CA PHE A 16 3.73 23.86 -4.63
C PHE A 16 3.02 23.07 -5.72
N ASP A 17 2.40 23.77 -6.66
CA ASP A 17 1.75 23.17 -7.83
C ASP A 17 2.72 22.94 -9.00
N TYR A 18 2.21 22.37 -10.09
CA TYR A 18 3.01 22.05 -11.27
C TYR A 18 3.66 23.29 -11.92
N ASP A 19 2.97 24.42 -11.95
CA ASP A 19 3.50 25.64 -12.59
C ASP A 19 4.65 26.21 -11.75
N GLU A 20 4.53 26.16 -10.42
CA GLU A 20 5.59 26.54 -9.49
C GLU A 20 6.79 25.57 -9.56
N LEU A 21 6.54 24.27 -9.67
CA LEU A 21 7.59 23.26 -9.86
C LEU A 21 8.33 23.43 -11.20
N LEU A 22 7.61 23.81 -12.24
CA LEU A 22 8.17 24.13 -13.54
C LEU A 22 8.97 25.44 -13.51
N GLU A 23 8.48 26.48 -12.82
CA GLU A 23 9.25 27.71 -12.57
C GLU A 23 10.51 27.42 -11.76
N PHE A 24 10.45 26.51 -10.78
CA PHE A 24 11.65 26.06 -10.05
C PHE A 24 12.64 25.34 -10.97
N ALA A 25 12.18 24.54 -11.93
CA ALA A 25 13.03 23.82 -12.86
C ALA A 25 13.68 24.74 -13.91
N GLU A 26 12.90 25.60 -14.58
CA GLU A 26 13.33 26.36 -15.77
C GLU A 26 13.56 27.85 -15.50
N GLY A 27 12.89 28.42 -14.49
CA GLY A 27 12.86 29.84 -14.21
C GLY A 27 13.61 30.25 -12.94
N ASP A 28 13.07 31.28 -12.28
CA ASP A 28 13.65 31.97 -11.14
C ASP A 28 13.16 31.35 -9.83
N ILE A 29 14.10 30.97 -8.95
CA ILE A 29 13.77 30.32 -7.67
C ILE A 29 13.02 31.28 -6.72
N SER A 30 13.27 32.59 -6.85
CA SER A 30 12.60 33.59 -6.00
C SER A 30 11.11 33.74 -6.27
N LYS A 31 10.65 33.39 -7.49
CA LYS A 31 9.21 33.35 -7.79
C LYS A 31 8.48 32.20 -7.12
N VAL A 32 9.23 31.19 -6.67
CA VAL A 32 8.70 29.98 -6.02
C VAL A 32 8.87 30.07 -4.50
N PHE A 33 10.08 30.33 -4.01
CA PHE A 33 10.37 30.31 -2.57
C PHE A 33 10.26 31.67 -1.89
N GLY A 34 10.21 32.77 -2.64
CA GLY A 34 10.12 34.11 -2.09
C GLY A 34 11.33 35.01 -2.41
N PRO A 35 11.19 36.32 -2.18
CA PRO A 35 12.17 37.33 -2.59
C PRO A 35 13.56 37.19 -1.93
N GLU A 36 13.66 36.53 -0.77
CA GLU A 36 14.94 36.24 -0.10
C GLU A 36 15.86 35.31 -0.92
N PHE A 37 15.30 34.55 -1.87
CA PHE A 37 16.06 33.71 -2.80
C PHE A 37 16.55 34.46 -4.05
N SER A 38 16.21 35.75 -4.24
CA SER A 38 16.53 36.52 -5.46
C SER A 38 18.02 36.63 -5.79
N GLN A 39 18.90 36.51 -4.80
CA GLN A 39 20.34 36.45 -5.04
C GLN A 39 20.76 35.19 -5.82
N ILE A 40 20.03 34.08 -5.67
CA ILE A 40 20.31 32.80 -6.36
C ILE A 40 19.91 32.88 -7.83
N ASP A 41 18.96 33.72 -8.22
CA ASP A 41 18.57 33.91 -9.62
C ASP A 41 19.71 34.47 -10.50
N GLN A 42 20.70 35.11 -9.86
CA GLN A 42 21.91 35.61 -10.55
C GLN A 42 22.99 34.54 -10.72
N TYR A 43 22.83 33.37 -10.08
CA TYR A 43 23.82 32.30 -10.13
C TYR A 43 23.76 31.57 -11.47
N LYS A 44 24.93 31.31 -12.04
CA LYS A 44 25.07 30.55 -13.30
C LYS A 44 24.56 29.12 -13.14
N ARG A 45 24.74 28.53 -11.94
CA ARG A 45 24.33 27.16 -11.60
C ARG A 45 23.72 27.15 -10.21
N ARG A 46 22.66 26.34 -10.05
CA ARG A 46 21.99 26.05 -8.78
C ARG A 46 21.40 24.64 -8.83
N VAL A 47 20.97 24.12 -7.69
CA VAL A 47 20.16 22.90 -7.65
C VAL A 47 18.81 23.17 -8.33
N ARG A 48 18.41 22.28 -9.25
CA ARG A 48 17.17 22.38 -10.04
C ARG A 48 16.55 21.00 -10.16
N LEU A 49 15.22 20.97 -10.29
CA LEU A 49 14.53 19.80 -10.84
C LEU A 49 14.80 19.71 -12.35
N PRO A 50 14.64 18.54 -12.96
CA PRO A 50 14.56 18.40 -14.41
C PRO A 50 13.49 19.28 -15.05
N ALA A 51 13.79 19.77 -16.24
CA ALA A 51 12.91 20.60 -17.07
C ALA A 51 11.72 19.81 -17.63
N ARG A 52 10.76 20.49 -18.26
CA ARG A 52 9.43 19.96 -18.63
C ARG A 52 9.40 18.56 -19.25
N GLU A 53 10.38 18.24 -20.10
CA GLU A 53 10.45 16.93 -20.76
C GLU A 53 10.73 15.75 -19.82
N TYR A 54 11.25 16.03 -18.62
CA TYR A 54 11.61 15.04 -17.61
C TYR A 54 11.22 15.49 -16.18
N LEU A 55 10.33 16.47 -16.07
CA LEU A 55 9.76 16.92 -14.79
C LEU A 55 8.71 15.91 -14.31
N LEU A 56 9.17 14.92 -13.55
CA LEU A 56 8.36 13.81 -13.04
C LEU A 56 7.81 14.08 -11.62
N VAL A 57 7.26 15.27 -11.43
CA VAL A 57 6.52 15.65 -10.22
C VAL A 57 5.37 16.57 -10.63
N THR A 58 4.20 16.32 -10.07
CA THR A 58 2.99 17.09 -10.35
C THR A 58 2.74 18.14 -9.28
N ARG A 59 3.04 17.82 -8.00
CA ARG A 59 2.81 18.72 -6.87
C ARG A 59 3.56 18.28 -5.62
N VAL A 60 3.73 19.24 -4.71
CA VAL A 60 4.23 19.04 -3.35
C VAL A 60 3.05 19.14 -2.41
N THR A 61 2.81 18.09 -1.62
CA THR A 61 1.68 18.03 -0.69
C THR A 61 2.09 18.27 0.77
N LEU A 62 3.39 18.16 1.05
CA LEU A 62 3.99 18.52 2.33
C LEU A 62 5.41 19.05 2.11
N MET A 63 5.74 20.16 2.77
CA MET A 63 7.09 20.66 2.95
C MET A 63 7.29 20.90 4.45
N ASP A 64 8.06 20.04 5.10
CA ASP A 64 8.48 20.17 6.50
C ASP A 64 9.99 20.42 6.56
N ALA A 65 10.35 21.63 6.18
CA ALA A 65 11.70 22.16 6.18
C ALA A 65 11.66 23.66 6.46
N GLU A 66 12.80 24.21 6.88
CA GLU A 66 12.95 25.64 7.14
C GLU A 66 14.14 26.17 6.34
N VAL A 67 13.98 27.40 5.82
CA VAL A 67 15.03 28.07 5.06
C VAL A 67 16.26 28.30 5.96
N ASN A 68 17.44 27.98 5.44
CA ASN A 68 18.72 28.04 6.16
C ASN A 68 18.79 27.18 7.44
N ASN A 69 17.95 26.14 7.54
CA ASN A 69 17.99 25.20 8.65
C ASN A 69 18.23 23.77 8.14
N TYR A 70 19.46 23.28 8.31
CA TYR A 70 19.86 21.91 7.96
C TYR A 70 19.41 20.89 9.01
N ARG A 71 18.09 20.74 9.18
CA ARG A 71 17.48 19.84 10.17
C ARG A 71 17.44 18.39 9.66
N VAL A 72 17.99 17.47 10.45
CA VAL A 72 17.78 16.02 10.24
C VAL A 72 16.32 15.69 10.52
N GLY A 73 15.69 14.94 9.63
CA GLY A 73 14.25 14.70 9.63
C GLY A 73 13.45 15.71 8.80
N ALA A 74 14.11 16.69 8.15
CA ALA A 74 13.45 17.51 7.14
C ALA A 74 12.81 16.60 6.08
N ARG A 75 11.58 16.91 5.70
CA ARG A 75 10.72 16.01 4.94
C ARG A 75 9.95 16.75 3.87
N MET A 76 9.75 16.09 2.73
CA MET A 76 8.93 16.58 1.64
C MET A 76 8.09 15.41 1.10
N VAL A 77 6.79 15.63 0.91
CA VAL A 77 5.93 14.66 0.22
C VAL A 77 5.53 15.24 -1.12
N THR A 78 5.75 14.47 -2.17
CA THR A 78 5.47 14.88 -3.55
C THR A 78 4.65 13.83 -4.27
N GLU A 79 3.78 14.27 -5.16
CA GLU A 79 2.99 13.38 -6.00
C GLU A 79 3.36 13.57 -7.48
N TYR A 80 3.35 12.48 -8.23
CA TYR A 80 3.43 12.49 -9.68
C TYR A 80 2.30 11.65 -10.28
N ASP A 81 1.41 12.31 -11.03
CA ASP A 81 0.33 11.66 -11.76
C ASP A 81 0.86 11.04 -13.05
N LEU A 82 0.80 9.71 -13.18
CA LEU A 82 1.33 9.02 -14.36
C LEU A 82 0.40 9.25 -15.56
N PRO A 83 0.89 9.83 -16.67
CA PRO A 83 0.07 10.09 -17.83
C PRO A 83 -0.33 8.80 -18.56
N VAL A 84 -1.61 8.67 -18.87
CA VAL A 84 -2.11 7.61 -19.77
C VAL A 84 -1.60 7.87 -21.19
N ASN A 85 -0.89 6.88 -21.75
CA ASN A 85 -0.17 6.94 -23.03
C ASN A 85 0.81 8.12 -23.13
N GLY A 86 1.51 8.47 -22.04
CA GLY A 86 2.54 9.51 -22.06
C GLY A 86 3.73 9.17 -22.96
N GLU A 87 4.50 10.19 -23.38
CA GLU A 87 5.64 10.02 -24.30
C GLU A 87 6.74 9.08 -23.77
N LEU A 88 6.90 9.02 -22.45
CA LEU A 88 7.85 8.14 -21.78
C LEU A 88 7.28 6.73 -21.52
N SER A 89 6.00 6.49 -21.80
CA SER A 89 5.31 5.27 -21.36
C SER A 89 5.51 4.03 -22.25
N GLU A 90 5.44 2.86 -21.63
CA GLU A 90 5.47 1.54 -22.29
C GLU A 90 4.08 1.07 -22.77
N GLY A 91 3.01 1.81 -22.46
CA GLY A 91 1.63 1.49 -22.84
C GLY A 91 0.92 0.59 -21.81
N GLY A 92 1.02 0.96 -20.54
CA GLY A 92 0.53 0.21 -19.38
C GLY A 92 1.44 0.39 -18.17
N ASP A 93 2.50 -0.43 -18.09
CA ASP A 93 3.51 -0.33 -17.03
C ASP A 93 4.29 0.99 -17.10
N CYS A 94 4.55 1.59 -15.94
CA CYS A 94 5.47 2.70 -15.79
C CYS A 94 6.92 2.24 -16.03
N PRO A 95 7.71 2.93 -16.88
CA PRO A 95 9.10 2.58 -17.11
C PRO A 95 9.94 2.65 -15.84
N TRP A 96 10.99 1.83 -15.79
CA TRP A 96 11.91 1.74 -14.64
C TRP A 96 12.59 3.08 -14.34
N ALA A 97 13.08 3.78 -15.36
CA ALA A 97 13.65 5.12 -15.18
C ALA A 97 12.67 6.13 -14.58
N VAL A 98 11.40 6.12 -15.01
CA VAL A 98 10.39 7.07 -14.49
C VAL A 98 10.10 6.78 -13.02
N LEU A 99 10.00 5.50 -12.65
CA LEU A 99 9.86 5.06 -11.27
C LEU A 99 11.04 5.49 -10.38
N VAL A 100 12.27 5.52 -10.88
CA VAL A 100 13.42 5.98 -10.07
C VAL A 100 13.49 7.51 -10.01
N GLU A 101 13.32 8.18 -11.14
CA GLU A 101 13.52 9.62 -11.27
C GLU A 101 12.41 10.44 -10.61
N SER A 102 11.19 9.93 -10.50
CA SER A 102 10.09 10.69 -9.86
C SER A 102 10.35 11.03 -8.37
N GLY A 103 11.35 10.39 -7.74
CA GLY A 103 11.87 10.75 -6.42
C GLY A 103 12.81 11.98 -6.39
N GLN A 104 12.97 12.70 -7.51
CA GLN A 104 13.84 13.87 -7.73
C GLN A 104 13.66 15.06 -6.76
N CYS A 105 12.64 15.06 -5.90
CA CYS A 105 12.34 16.22 -5.05
C CYS A 105 13.24 16.33 -3.81
N ASP A 106 14.19 15.41 -3.61
CA ASP A 106 15.31 15.62 -2.70
C ASP A 106 16.13 16.87 -3.09
N LEU A 107 16.22 17.15 -4.40
CA LEU A 107 16.84 18.36 -4.97
C LEU A 107 16.12 19.64 -4.52
N MET A 108 14.79 19.65 -4.58
CA MET A 108 14.00 20.81 -4.18
C MET A 108 14.04 21.01 -2.67
N LEU A 109 13.97 19.93 -1.89
CA LEU A 109 14.07 19.96 -0.43
C LEU A 109 15.41 20.56 0.03
N ILE A 110 16.54 20.09 -0.52
CA ILE A 110 17.85 20.62 -0.12
C ILE A 110 18.10 22.06 -0.60
N SER A 111 17.52 22.45 -1.74
CA SER A 111 17.51 23.84 -2.23
C SER A 111 16.73 24.76 -1.30
N TYR A 112 15.53 24.34 -0.87
CA TYR A 112 14.70 25.09 0.08
C TYR A 112 15.42 25.30 1.43
N MET A 113 16.15 24.29 1.91
CA MET A 113 16.95 24.36 3.14
C MET A 113 18.17 25.30 3.04
N GLY A 114 18.49 25.82 1.85
CA GLY A 114 19.46 26.91 1.66
C GLY A 114 20.79 26.50 1.04
N ILE A 115 20.91 25.32 0.43
CA ILE A 115 22.20 24.84 -0.10
C ILE A 115 22.78 25.72 -1.21
N ASP A 116 21.92 26.39 -1.96
CA ASP A 116 22.35 27.25 -3.07
C ASP A 116 23.00 28.56 -2.59
N PHE A 117 22.62 29.06 -1.41
CA PHE A 117 23.28 30.22 -0.78
C PHE A 117 24.75 29.94 -0.46
N GLN A 118 25.08 28.68 -0.17
CA GLN A 118 26.43 28.22 0.09
C GLN A 118 27.22 28.00 -1.21
N ASN A 119 26.59 27.37 -2.21
CA ASN A 119 27.30 26.87 -3.39
C ASN A 119 27.55 27.90 -4.50
N LYS A 120 26.75 28.97 -4.59
CA LYS A 120 27.01 30.20 -5.39
C LYS A 120 27.50 29.99 -6.84
N SER A 121 27.07 28.92 -7.52
CA SER A 121 27.52 28.43 -8.85
C SER A 121 28.80 27.59 -8.88
N ASP A 122 29.60 27.58 -7.82
CA ASP A 122 30.90 26.92 -7.80
C ASP A 122 30.79 25.41 -7.64
N ARG A 123 29.80 24.97 -6.87
CA ARG A 123 29.55 23.56 -6.54
C ARG A 123 28.21 23.08 -7.10
N VAL A 124 28.19 21.84 -7.62
CA VAL A 124 27.01 21.23 -8.22
C VAL A 124 26.65 19.90 -7.57
N TYR A 125 25.35 19.58 -7.56
CA TYR A 125 24.80 18.36 -6.97
C TYR A 125 25.22 17.12 -7.75
N ARG A 126 25.69 16.07 -7.07
CA ARG A 126 25.79 14.72 -7.64
C ARG A 126 25.35 13.67 -6.62
N LEU A 127 24.46 12.77 -7.04
CA LEU A 127 24.16 11.54 -6.31
C LEU A 127 25.40 10.63 -6.30
N LEU A 128 25.69 10.01 -5.16
CA LEU A 128 26.85 9.15 -4.95
C LEU A 128 26.47 7.69 -4.74
N ASN A 129 25.49 7.40 -3.90
CA ASN A 129 25.01 6.03 -3.73
C ASN A 129 23.59 6.01 -3.21
N THR A 130 22.95 4.88 -3.47
CA THR A 130 21.67 4.52 -2.89
C THR A 130 21.44 3.01 -3.05
N THR A 131 20.53 2.48 -2.26
CA THR A 131 20.00 1.12 -2.35
C THR A 131 18.51 1.24 -2.67
N LEU A 132 18.12 0.79 -3.87
CA LEU A 132 16.74 0.80 -4.34
C LEU A 132 16.14 -0.60 -4.25
N THR A 133 15.04 -0.74 -3.53
CA THR A 133 14.29 -2.00 -3.44
C THR A 133 12.93 -1.81 -4.10
N PHE A 134 12.61 -2.65 -5.08
CA PHE A 134 11.35 -2.58 -5.82
C PHE A 134 10.40 -3.68 -5.34
N TYR A 135 9.15 -3.32 -5.14
CA TYR A 135 8.08 -4.21 -4.71
C TYR A 135 6.99 -4.40 -5.77
N GLY A 136 7.06 -3.62 -6.87
CA GLY A 136 6.14 -3.72 -7.99
C GLY A 136 6.44 -2.72 -9.10
N VAL A 137 5.49 -2.56 -10.01
CA VAL A 137 5.50 -1.57 -11.10
C VAL A 137 4.17 -0.82 -11.07
N ALA A 138 4.20 0.52 -11.16
CA ALA A 138 2.99 1.33 -11.27
C ALA A 138 2.40 1.24 -12.68
N GLN A 139 1.10 1.53 -12.82
CA GLN A 139 0.43 1.66 -14.11
C GLN A 139 0.22 3.14 -14.47
N GLU A 140 0.11 3.40 -15.76
CA GLU A 140 -0.45 4.64 -16.28
C GLU A 140 -1.78 5.00 -15.58
N GLY A 141 -1.96 6.29 -15.30
CA GLY A 141 -3.14 6.81 -14.60
C GLY A 141 -3.10 6.69 -13.08
N GLU A 142 -2.11 5.99 -12.51
CA GLU A 142 -1.88 5.98 -11.06
C GLU A 142 -1.05 7.19 -10.61
N THR A 143 -1.18 7.59 -9.34
CA THR A 143 -0.36 8.63 -8.74
C THR A 143 0.75 7.99 -7.91
N LEU A 144 2.00 8.32 -8.21
CA LEU A 144 3.15 8.02 -7.36
C LEU A 144 3.22 9.06 -6.25
N GLU A 145 3.33 8.65 -4.99
CA GLU A 145 3.55 9.52 -3.83
C GLU A 145 4.92 9.21 -3.23
N TYR A 146 5.86 10.14 -3.30
CA TYR A 146 7.17 10.03 -2.70
C TYR A 146 7.20 10.78 -1.37
N ASP A 147 7.55 10.07 -0.30
CA ASP A 147 7.85 10.65 1.00
C ASP A 147 9.37 10.69 1.19
N ILE A 148 9.96 11.86 0.96
CA ILE A 148 11.40 12.08 0.93
C ILE A 148 11.83 12.67 2.28
N ARG A 149 12.83 12.05 2.92
CA ARG A 149 13.33 12.45 4.24
C ARG A 149 14.83 12.59 4.25
N VAL A 150 15.32 13.69 4.81
CA VAL A 150 16.75 13.90 5.09
C VAL A 150 17.13 13.16 6.36
N THR A 151 18.10 12.27 6.28
CA THR A 151 18.58 11.43 7.39
C THR A 151 19.90 11.92 7.98
N GLY A 152 20.60 12.84 7.32
CA GLY A 152 21.85 13.39 7.85
C GLY A 152 22.57 14.37 6.95
N PHE A 153 23.67 14.92 7.48
CA PHE A 153 24.57 15.81 6.75
C PHE A 153 26.03 15.51 7.10
N ALA A 154 26.93 15.73 6.16
CA ALA A 154 28.38 15.79 6.41
C ALA A 154 28.92 17.17 6.04
N LYS A 155 29.73 17.73 6.93
CA LYS A 155 30.29 19.08 6.81
C LYS A 155 31.77 19.05 6.43
N ARG A 156 32.18 20.05 5.67
CA ARG A 156 33.58 20.40 5.40
C ARG A 156 34.18 21.10 6.62
N LEU A 157 35.51 21.30 6.58
CA LEU A 157 36.25 21.96 7.67
C LEU A 157 35.83 23.43 7.89
N ASP A 158 35.32 24.09 6.86
CA ASP A 158 34.77 25.46 6.91
C ASP A 158 33.34 25.52 7.47
N GLY A 159 32.75 24.37 7.84
CA GLY A 159 31.41 24.28 8.44
C GLY A 159 30.27 24.11 7.43
N ASP A 160 30.57 24.26 6.14
CA ASP A 160 29.64 24.12 5.02
C ASP A 160 29.24 22.67 4.78
N ILE A 161 28.01 22.44 4.32
CA ILE A 161 27.51 21.12 3.94
C ILE A 161 28.25 20.65 2.68
N SER A 162 29.00 19.54 2.79
CA SER A 162 29.55 18.84 1.62
C SER A 162 28.62 17.79 1.06
N MET A 163 27.83 17.15 1.92
CA MET A 163 26.99 16.01 1.58
C MET A 163 25.74 16.01 2.44
N PHE A 164 24.65 15.46 1.89
CA PHE A 164 23.45 15.14 2.65
C PHE A 164 23.01 13.71 2.37
N PHE A 165 22.39 13.12 3.39
CA PHE A 165 21.88 11.76 3.38
C PHE A 165 20.37 11.81 3.43
N PHE A 166 19.72 10.92 2.70
CA PHE A 166 18.27 10.92 2.56
C PHE A 166 17.77 9.54 2.19
N GLU A 167 16.46 9.38 2.34
CA GLU A 167 15.73 8.19 1.97
C GLU A 167 14.37 8.61 1.44
N TYR A 168 13.73 7.73 0.68
CA TYR A 168 12.34 7.92 0.35
C TYR A 168 11.59 6.60 0.27
N ASP A 169 10.29 6.71 0.44
CA ASP A 169 9.34 5.67 0.11
C ASP A 169 8.42 6.19 -1.00
N CYS A 170 8.26 5.41 -2.06
CA CYS A 170 7.32 5.67 -3.14
C CYS A 170 6.11 4.77 -2.98
N TYR A 171 4.93 5.37 -2.91
CA TYR A 171 3.67 4.68 -2.78
C TYR A 171 2.81 4.86 -4.01
N VAL A 172 1.99 3.86 -4.30
CA VAL A 172 0.86 3.97 -5.22
C VAL A 172 -0.36 3.41 -4.52
N ASN A 173 -1.41 4.23 -4.39
CA ASN A 173 -2.64 3.82 -3.71
C ASN A 173 -2.35 3.24 -2.30
N GLY A 174 -1.39 3.86 -1.60
CA GLY A 174 -0.93 3.46 -0.26
C GLY A 174 -0.16 2.13 -0.19
N ARG A 175 0.24 1.56 -1.34
CA ARG A 175 1.13 0.39 -1.40
C ARG A 175 2.55 0.86 -1.66
N LEU A 176 3.50 0.43 -0.84
CA LEU A 176 4.92 0.68 -1.10
C LEU A 176 5.31 0.02 -2.41
N LEU A 177 5.81 0.82 -3.34
CA LEU A 177 6.23 0.40 -4.66
C LEU A 177 7.75 0.37 -4.77
N ILE A 178 8.40 1.41 -4.25
CA ILE A 178 9.86 1.57 -4.26
C ILE A 178 10.29 2.07 -2.90
N GLU A 179 11.34 1.48 -2.38
CA GLU A 179 12.06 1.97 -1.22
C GLU A 179 13.45 2.42 -1.67
N MET A 180 13.85 3.62 -1.26
CA MET A 180 15.21 4.10 -1.41
C MET A 180 15.85 4.28 -0.03
N ARG A 181 16.97 3.61 0.21
CA ARG A 181 17.79 3.73 1.43
C ARG A 181 19.24 4.03 1.10
N ASP A 182 20.01 4.44 2.10
CA ASP A 182 21.42 4.83 1.95
C ASP A 182 21.65 5.93 0.90
N GLY A 183 20.63 6.79 0.68
CA GLY A 183 20.70 7.90 -0.24
C GLY A 183 21.76 8.88 0.21
N CYS A 184 22.65 9.23 -0.71
CA CYS A 184 23.80 10.06 -0.41
C CYS A 184 24.13 10.91 -1.63
N ALA A 185 24.07 12.22 -1.49
CA ALA A 185 24.47 13.18 -2.52
C ALA A 185 25.45 14.21 -1.96
N GLY A 186 26.27 14.79 -2.84
CA GLY A 186 27.27 15.78 -2.48
C GLY A 186 27.35 16.96 -3.45
N PHE A 187 28.08 18.00 -3.05
CA PHE A 187 28.22 19.25 -3.79
C PHE A 187 29.68 19.48 -4.16
N PHE A 188 29.97 19.42 -5.46
CA PHE A 188 31.34 19.30 -5.96
C PHE A 188 31.73 20.44 -6.88
N THR A 189 32.99 20.90 -6.78
CA THR A 189 33.56 21.79 -7.79
C THR A 189 33.89 21.04 -9.07
N ASN A 190 34.12 21.78 -10.16
CA ASN A 190 34.53 21.16 -11.43
C ASN A 190 35.86 20.38 -11.28
N GLU A 191 36.79 20.88 -10.47
CA GLU A 191 38.09 20.25 -10.20
C GLU A 191 37.92 18.93 -9.44
N GLU A 192 37.08 18.92 -8.40
CA GLU A 192 36.76 17.71 -7.62
C GLU A 192 36.11 16.64 -8.50
N LEU A 193 35.19 17.04 -9.39
CA LEU A 193 34.55 16.13 -10.35
C LEU A 193 35.55 15.58 -11.38
N ALA A 194 36.43 16.43 -11.90
CA ALA A 194 37.47 16.02 -12.84
C ALA A 194 38.46 15.00 -12.21
N ALA A 195 38.78 15.21 -10.92
CA ALA A 195 39.67 14.36 -10.13
C ALA A 195 39.06 13.01 -9.71
N GLY A 196 37.74 12.83 -9.85
CA GLY A 196 37.05 11.60 -9.49
C GLY A 196 37.60 10.37 -10.22
N LYS A 197 38.01 9.34 -9.48
CA LYS A 197 38.65 8.12 -10.02
C LYS A 197 37.66 7.08 -10.59
N GLY A 198 36.36 7.39 -10.60
CA GLY A 198 35.33 6.39 -10.87
C GLY A 198 35.20 5.38 -9.74
N VAL A 199 34.44 4.32 -9.98
CA VAL A 199 34.31 3.18 -9.08
C VAL A 199 35.64 2.41 -9.10
N VAL A 200 36.25 2.27 -7.93
CA VAL A 200 37.49 1.50 -7.73
C VAL A 200 37.15 0.22 -7.01
N PHE A 201 37.60 -0.92 -7.53
CA PHE A 201 37.41 -2.20 -6.86
C PHE A 201 38.27 -2.25 -5.60
N THR A 202 37.60 -2.52 -4.48
CA THR A 202 38.26 -2.71 -3.20
C THR A 202 38.93 -4.09 -3.15
N ARG A 203 39.85 -4.29 -2.20
CA ARG A 203 40.43 -5.62 -1.95
C ARG A 203 39.36 -6.66 -1.66
N ALA A 204 38.27 -6.28 -0.99
CA ALA A 204 37.14 -7.17 -0.72
C ALA A 204 36.42 -7.57 -2.02
N ASP A 205 36.20 -6.63 -2.94
CA ASP A 205 35.58 -6.91 -4.24
C ASP A 205 36.40 -7.91 -5.07
N LEU A 206 37.73 -7.71 -5.11
CA LEU A 206 38.65 -8.59 -5.84
C LEU A 206 38.68 -10.00 -5.24
N LEU A 207 38.79 -10.11 -3.91
CA LEU A 207 38.76 -11.41 -3.22
C LEU A 207 37.42 -12.13 -3.35
N ALA A 208 36.30 -11.39 -3.35
CA ALA A 208 34.98 -11.96 -3.59
C ALA A 208 34.91 -12.53 -5.02
N ARG A 209 35.42 -11.77 -6.01
CA ARG A 209 35.47 -12.20 -7.41
C ARG A 209 36.36 -13.43 -7.62
N GLU A 210 37.51 -13.52 -6.96
CA GLU A 210 38.41 -14.68 -7.03
C GLU A 210 37.79 -15.96 -6.45
N LYS A 211 36.93 -15.81 -5.43
CA LYS A 211 36.23 -16.94 -4.79
C LYS A 211 34.99 -17.41 -5.55
N THR A 212 34.52 -16.63 -6.53
CA THR A 212 33.33 -16.97 -7.32
C THR A 212 33.58 -18.25 -8.12
N LYS A 213 32.61 -19.17 -8.06
CA LYS A 213 32.60 -20.39 -8.86
C LYS A 213 31.62 -20.26 -10.01
N LYS A 214 32.03 -20.75 -11.18
CA LYS A 214 31.13 -20.87 -12.32
C LYS A 214 30.01 -21.86 -12.01
N GLN A 215 28.79 -21.47 -12.38
CA GLN A 215 27.57 -22.25 -12.28
C GLN A 215 27.25 -22.87 -13.65
N ASP A 216 26.43 -23.91 -13.66
CA ASP A 216 25.93 -24.50 -14.90
C ASP A 216 24.76 -23.67 -15.44
N ILE A 217 24.93 -23.10 -16.64
CA ILE A 217 23.90 -22.32 -17.34
C ILE A 217 22.87 -23.21 -18.05
N THR A 218 23.17 -24.50 -18.24
CA THR A 218 22.33 -25.43 -19.02
C THR A 218 20.85 -25.47 -18.58
N PRO A 219 20.51 -25.40 -17.28
CA PRO A 219 19.11 -25.35 -16.84
C PRO A 219 18.31 -24.14 -17.35
N TYR A 220 19.00 -23.03 -17.68
CA TYR A 220 18.37 -21.75 -18.03
C TYR A 220 18.51 -21.41 -19.53
N ALA A 221 19.30 -22.16 -20.29
CA ALA A 221 19.45 -22.00 -21.74
C ALA A 221 18.43 -22.89 -22.48
N ILE A 222 17.23 -22.37 -22.71
CA ILE A 222 16.06 -23.12 -23.15
C ILE A 222 15.94 -23.05 -24.68
N ALA A 223 15.68 -24.22 -25.31
CA ALA A 223 15.53 -24.39 -26.76
C ALA A 223 16.86 -24.21 -27.55
N PRO A 224 16.97 -24.56 -28.86
CA PRO A 224 18.22 -24.35 -29.58
C PRO A 224 18.54 -22.85 -29.57
N ARG A 225 19.72 -22.51 -29.05
CA ARG A 225 20.13 -21.12 -28.77
C ARG A 225 20.01 -20.25 -30.03
N LEU A 226 19.47 -19.05 -29.86
CA LEU A 226 19.54 -18.03 -30.90
C LEU A 226 21.01 -17.73 -31.21
N ASN A 227 21.43 -17.89 -32.46
CA ASN A 227 22.84 -17.70 -32.84
C ASN A 227 23.26 -16.23 -32.87
N LYS A 228 22.30 -15.30 -32.80
CA LYS A 228 22.56 -13.87 -32.90
C LYS A 228 23.03 -13.30 -31.57
N THR A 229 24.32 -13.01 -31.47
CA THR A 229 24.96 -12.47 -30.25
C THR A 229 25.35 -10.99 -30.38
N VAL A 230 24.99 -10.35 -31.49
CA VAL A 230 25.25 -8.94 -31.79
C VAL A 230 23.97 -8.33 -32.37
N LEU A 231 23.60 -7.15 -31.86
CA LEU A 231 22.43 -6.38 -32.30
C LEU A 231 22.87 -4.96 -32.68
N ASN A 232 22.42 -4.50 -33.83
CA ASN A 232 22.63 -3.12 -34.28
C ASN A 232 21.47 -2.18 -33.85
N GLU A 233 21.61 -0.90 -34.15
CA GLU A 233 20.64 0.14 -33.79
C GLU A 233 19.23 -0.12 -34.34
N THR A 234 19.12 -0.45 -35.63
CA THR A 234 17.85 -0.76 -36.28
C THR A 234 17.14 -1.95 -35.61
N GLU A 235 17.92 -2.92 -35.13
CA GLU A 235 17.40 -4.09 -34.44
C GLU A 235 16.93 -3.75 -33.02
N MET A 236 17.71 -2.99 -32.25
CA MET A 236 17.28 -2.50 -30.94
C MET A 236 16.01 -1.63 -31.04
N GLN A 237 15.94 -0.75 -32.04
CA GLN A 237 14.72 0.01 -32.35
C GLN A 237 13.54 -0.89 -32.74
N SER A 238 13.79 -2.00 -33.45
CA SER A 238 12.73 -2.95 -33.79
C SER A 238 12.12 -3.62 -32.55
N LEU A 239 12.89 -3.85 -31.48
CA LEU A 239 12.38 -4.38 -30.21
C LEU A 239 11.45 -3.40 -29.46
N VAL A 240 11.65 -2.10 -29.65
CA VAL A 240 10.75 -1.04 -29.15
C VAL A 240 9.40 -1.05 -29.86
N ASP A 241 9.38 -1.46 -31.13
CA ASP A 241 8.15 -1.58 -31.92
C ASP A 241 7.53 -3.00 -31.82
N LYS A 242 7.89 -3.77 -30.78
CA LYS A 242 7.45 -5.16 -30.52
C LYS A 242 7.81 -6.17 -31.62
N ASN A 243 8.75 -5.85 -32.50
CA ASN A 243 9.12 -6.70 -33.64
C ASN A 243 10.23 -7.71 -33.29
N TRP A 244 10.02 -8.54 -32.25
CA TRP A 244 10.98 -9.55 -31.79
C TRP A 244 11.35 -10.56 -32.88
N THR A 245 10.36 -11.04 -33.63
CA THR A 245 10.54 -11.94 -34.79
C THR A 245 11.47 -11.38 -35.84
N LYS A 246 11.41 -10.06 -36.10
CA LYS A 246 12.26 -9.42 -37.11
C LYS A 246 13.73 -9.43 -36.70
N VAL A 247 13.99 -9.38 -35.39
CA VAL A 247 15.35 -9.31 -34.84
C VAL A 247 15.96 -10.70 -34.70
N PHE A 248 15.20 -11.65 -34.15
CA PHE A 248 15.69 -12.97 -33.75
C PHE A 248 15.20 -14.13 -34.63
N GLY A 249 14.29 -13.88 -35.58
CA GLY A 249 13.60 -14.90 -36.34
C GLY A 249 12.35 -15.44 -35.61
N PRO A 250 11.52 -16.27 -36.25
CA PRO A 250 10.33 -16.88 -35.63
C PRO A 250 10.63 -18.06 -34.72
N GLU A 251 11.90 -18.49 -34.64
CA GLU A 251 12.31 -19.60 -33.78
C GLU A 251 12.09 -19.26 -32.29
N ASN A 252 12.01 -20.29 -31.45
CA ASN A 252 11.88 -20.16 -29.99
C ASN A 252 10.73 -19.24 -29.53
N GLY A 253 9.61 -19.24 -30.28
CA GLY A 253 8.38 -18.53 -29.90
C GLY A 253 8.50 -17.00 -29.92
N MET A 254 9.49 -16.44 -30.62
CA MET A 254 9.69 -14.98 -30.75
C MET A 254 8.53 -14.28 -31.47
N ASP A 255 7.80 -15.02 -32.32
CA ASP A 255 6.57 -14.58 -32.99
C ASP A 255 5.37 -14.41 -32.06
N GLN A 256 5.44 -14.97 -30.85
CA GLN A 256 4.39 -14.88 -29.85
C GLN A 256 4.65 -13.77 -28.81
N ILE A 257 5.79 -13.08 -28.89
CA ILE A 257 6.13 -12.02 -27.94
C ILE A 257 5.41 -10.72 -28.31
N ASN A 258 4.38 -10.38 -27.53
CA ASN A 258 3.69 -9.09 -27.60
C ASN A 258 4.10 -8.19 -26.41
N TYR A 259 5.40 -7.93 -26.30
CA TYR A 259 5.98 -7.09 -25.25
C TYR A 259 6.87 -5.99 -25.87
N LYS A 260 6.80 -4.78 -25.34
CA LYS A 260 7.60 -3.63 -25.78
C LYS A 260 8.85 -3.52 -24.90
N LEU A 261 10.05 -3.43 -25.47
CA LEU A 261 11.28 -3.39 -24.66
C LEU A 261 11.33 -2.18 -23.70
N CYS A 262 11.02 -1.00 -24.24
CA CYS A 262 10.92 0.28 -23.53
C CYS A 262 10.19 1.30 -24.44
N ALA A 263 9.85 2.49 -23.93
CA ALA A 263 9.42 3.60 -24.78
C ALA A 263 10.54 4.06 -25.74
N ARG A 264 10.19 4.58 -26.93
CA ARG A 264 11.18 4.98 -27.95
C ARG A 264 12.14 6.06 -27.45
N LYS A 265 11.62 7.06 -26.73
CA LYS A 265 12.42 8.13 -26.11
C LYS A 265 13.33 7.63 -24.99
N MET A 266 13.03 6.44 -24.45
CA MET A 266 13.72 5.80 -23.32
C MET A 266 14.69 4.69 -23.76
N LEU A 267 14.94 4.49 -25.06
CA LEU A 267 15.89 3.46 -25.50
C LEU A 267 17.33 3.84 -25.12
N MET A 268 17.88 3.09 -24.16
CA MET A 268 19.19 3.36 -23.56
C MET A 268 20.28 2.41 -24.04
N ILE A 269 19.93 1.44 -24.88
CA ILE A 269 20.87 0.51 -25.53
C ILE A 269 20.64 0.59 -27.03
N ASP A 270 21.55 1.27 -27.73
CA ASP A 270 21.51 1.37 -29.18
C ASP A 270 22.08 0.11 -29.82
N ARG A 271 23.06 -0.54 -29.19
CA ARG A 271 23.70 -1.75 -29.74
C ARG A 271 23.99 -2.77 -28.65
N VAL A 272 24.00 -4.03 -29.03
CA VAL A 272 24.57 -5.12 -28.22
C VAL A 272 25.74 -5.68 -29.01
N THR A 273 26.95 -5.57 -28.48
CA THR A 273 28.17 -6.00 -29.19
C THR A 273 28.65 -7.37 -28.77
N LYS A 274 28.14 -7.90 -27.65
CA LYS A 274 28.42 -9.26 -27.20
C LYS A 274 27.31 -9.82 -26.33
N ILE A 275 26.99 -11.09 -26.57
CA ILE A 275 26.27 -11.98 -25.66
C ILE A 275 27.11 -13.25 -25.53
N ASP A 276 27.60 -13.54 -24.33
CA ASP A 276 28.36 -14.74 -24.01
C ASP A 276 27.71 -15.42 -22.80
N TYR A 277 26.87 -16.42 -23.06
CA TYR A 277 26.01 -17.04 -22.05
C TYR A 277 26.77 -17.96 -21.06
N THR A 278 28.00 -18.38 -21.36
CA THR A 278 28.89 -19.05 -20.39
C THR A 278 29.97 -18.12 -19.83
N GLY A 279 29.89 -16.85 -20.23
CA GLY A 279 30.78 -15.77 -19.85
C GLY A 279 30.53 -15.26 -18.43
N GLY A 280 31.39 -14.33 -18.02
CA GLY A 280 31.35 -13.74 -16.68
C GLY A 280 31.93 -14.64 -15.60
N PRO A 281 32.15 -14.08 -14.39
CA PRO A 281 32.75 -14.82 -13.28
C PRO A 281 31.84 -15.95 -12.76
N TYR A 282 30.53 -15.80 -12.87
CA TYR A 282 29.55 -16.81 -12.43
C TYR A 282 29.22 -17.84 -13.51
N GLY A 283 29.69 -17.67 -14.75
CA GLY A 283 29.40 -18.58 -15.85
C GLY A 283 27.94 -18.57 -16.34
N LEU A 284 27.15 -17.58 -15.91
CA LEU A 284 25.72 -17.46 -16.23
C LEU A 284 25.42 -16.42 -17.32
N GLY A 285 26.43 -15.68 -17.80
CA GLY A 285 26.25 -14.67 -18.84
C GLY A 285 27.15 -13.44 -18.69
N LEU A 286 27.67 -12.98 -19.82
CA LEU A 286 28.33 -11.69 -20.01
C LEU A 286 27.72 -11.00 -21.22
N LEU A 287 27.19 -9.80 -21.03
CA LEU A 287 26.65 -8.95 -22.09
C LEU A 287 27.39 -7.63 -22.17
N VAL A 288 27.56 -7.14 -23.39
CA VAL A 288 28.11 -5.81 -23.67
C VAL A 288 27.10 -5.03 -24.51
N GLY A 289 26.50 -4.00 -23.91
CA GLY A 289 25.61 -3.05 -24.56
C GLY A 289 26.29 -1.69 -24.76
N GLU A 290 25.85 -0.93 -25.76
CA GLU A 290 26.37 0.41 -26.06
C GLU A 290 25.23 1.41 -26.23
N LYS A 291 25.41 2.61 -25.66
CA LYS A 291 24.61 3.81 -25.93
C LYS A 291 25.49 4.83 -26.62
N ILE A 292 25.13 5.30 -27.81
CA ILE A 292 25.81 6.41 -28.46
C ILE A 292 25.46 7.71 -27.72
N LEU A 293 26.46 8.58 -27.54
CA LEU A 293 26.31 9.87 -26.92
C LEU A 293 26.57 10.97 -27.95
N GLU A 294 25.58 11.85 -28.12
CA GLU A 294 25.72 13.14 -28.78
C GLU A 294 25.34 14.25 -27.80
N ARG A 295 25.96 15.42 -27.98
CA ARG A 295 25.89 16.55 -27.04
C ARG A 295 24.48 17.10 -26.85
N ASP A 296 23.66 16.97 -27.88
CA ASP A 296 22.31 17.52 -27.99
C ASP A 296 21.22 16.48 -27.75
N HIS A 297 21.57 15.26 -27.32
CA HIS A 297 20.57 14.29 -26.88
C HIS A 297 19.67 14.90 -25.81
N TRP A 298 18.36 14.71 -25.99
CA TRP A 298 17.28 15.42 -25.28
C TRP A 298 17.43 15.46 -23.75
N TYR A 299 17.98 14.40 -23.16
CA TYR A 299 18.15 14.27 -21.71
C TYR A 299 19.24 15.20 -21.13
N PHE A 300 20.23 15.63 -21.92
CA PHE A 300 21.27 16.55 -21.45
C PHE A 300 20.75 17.96 -21.14
N PRO A 301 20.08 18.66 -22.07
CA PRO A 301 19.55 19.98 -21.81
C PRO A 301 18.38 19.98 -20.81
N CYS A 302 17.65 18.86 -20.66
CA CYS A 302 16.49 18.82 -19.77
C CYS A 302 16.79 18.33 -18.35
N HIS A 303 17.85 17.54 -18.07
CA HIS A 303 18.06 16.99 -16.72
C HIS A 303 18.44 18.07 -15.70
N PHE A 304 19.49 18.89 -15.94
CA PHE A 304 19.77 20.08 -15.12
C PHE A 304 20.14 21.28 -15.99
N VAL A 305 19.26 22.30 -16.01
CA VAL A 305 19.49 23.55 -16.74
C VAL A 305 20.71 24.26 -16.18
N GLY A 306 21.71 24.51 -17.04
CA GLY A 306 22.98 25.15 -16.66
C GLY A 306 24.07 24.20 -16.11
N ASP A 307 23.74 22.93 -15.85
CA ASP A 307 24.67 21.89 -15.38
C ASP A 307 24.39 20.53 -16.02
N GLN A 308 24.48 20.47 -17.34
CA GLN A 308 24.07 19.28 -18.11
C GLN A 308 24.88 18.03 -17.73
N VAL A 309 24.16 16.98 -17.33
CA VAL A 309 24.67 15.65 -17.00
C VAL A 309 23.56 14.64 -17.26
N MET A 310 23.88 13.39 -17.62
CA MET A 310 22.86 12.35 -17.79
C MET A 310 22.27 11.90 -16.44
N ALA A 311 20.95 11.65 -16.41
CA ALA A 311 20.25 11.10 -15.25
C ALA A 311 20.66 9.64 -14.97
N GLY A 312 20.92 9.32 -13.69
CA GLY A 312 21.30 7.95 -13.28
C GLY A 312 20.18 6.93 -13.49
N SER A 313 18.92 7.38 -13.41
CA SER A 313 17.71 6.61 -13.71
C SER A 313 17.70 6.07 -15.14
N LEU A 314 18.05 6.89 -16.14
CA LEU A 314 18.19 6.47 -17.54
C LEU A 314 19.29 5.41 -17.70
N VAL A 315 20.43 5.59 -17.04
CA VAL A 315 21.51 4.58 -17.05
C VAL A 315 21.03 3.26 -16.42
N SER A 316 20.25 3.33 -15.33
CA SER A 316 19.64 2.13 -14.75
C SER A 316 18.65 1.44 -15.69
N ASP A 317 17.89 2.21 -16.47
CA ASP A 317 16.91 1.67 -17.43
C ASP A 317 17.59 0.84 -18.53
N GLY A 318 18.76 1.30 -19.03
CA GLY A 318 19.58 0.53 -19.96
C GLY A 318 20.03 -0.83 -19.40
N CYS A 319 20.29 -0.91 -18.09
CA CYS A 319 20.56 -2.18 -17.41
C CYS A 319 19.33 -3.10 -17.46
N SER A 320 18.13 -2.57 -17.19
CA SER A 320 16.90 -3.35 -17.27
C SER A 320 16.64 -3.84 -18.71
N GLN A 321 16.87 -3.01 -19.73
CA GLN A 321 16.66 -3.34 -21.14
C GLN A 321 17.56 -4.51 -21.59
N LEU A 322 18.85 -4.48 -21.21
CA LEU A 322 19.77 -5.61 -21.49
C LEU A 322 19.33 -6.89 -20.82
N LEU A 323 18.90 -6.82 -19.55
CA LEU A 323 18.50 -8.02 -18.80
C LEU A 323 17.19 -8.60 -19.33
N LYS A 324 16.19 -7.76 -19.63
CA LYS A 324 14.93 -8.16 -20.31
C LYS A 324 15.24 -8.89 -21.62
N MET A 325 16.08 -8.29 -22.47
CA MET A 325 16.48 -8.88 -23.75
C MET A 325 17.21 -10.22 -23.56
N TYR A 326 18.15 -10.30 -22.61
CA TYR A 326 18.90 -11.52 -22.34
C TYR A 326 18.01 -12.68 -21.87
N MET A 327 17.06 -12.42 -20.98
CA MET A 327 16.11 -13.43 -20.49
C MET A 327 15.27 -14.02 -21.62
N LEU A 328 14.83 -13.18 -22.57
CA LEU A 328 14.11 -13.64 -23.77
C LEU A 328 15.05 -14.36 -24.75
N TRP A 329 16.27 -13.87 -24.93
CA TRP A 329 17.28 -14.49 -25.79
C TRP A 329 17.64 -15.91 -25.33
N LEU A 330 17.67 -16.16 -24.01
CA LEU A 330 17.85 -17.48 -23.41
C LEU A 330 16.62 -18.40 -23.54
N GLY A 331 15.48 -17.89 -23.98
CA GLY A 331 14.25 -18.67 -24.12
C GLY A 331 13.44 -18.83 -22.83
N LEU A 332 13.69 -18.04 -21.79
CA LEU A 332 13.01 -18.19 -20.49
C LEU A 332 11.49 -17.97 -20.58
N HIS A 333 11.02 -17.13 -21.51
CA HIS A 333 9.59 -16.92 -21.78
C HIS A 333 8.85 -18.21 -22.17
N LEU A 334 9.55 -19.17 -22.79
CA LEU A 334 8.98 -20.45 -23.18
C LEU A 334 8.53 -21.32 -21.99
N LYS A 335 9.00 -21.03 -20.78
CA LYS A 335 8.55 -21.72 -19.56
C LYS A 335 7.39 -21.05 -18.85
N THR A 336 7.12 -19.79 -19.18
CA THR A 336 6.21 -18.93 -18.41
C THR A 336 4.84 -18.84 -19.08
N GLY A 337 4.77 -18.87 -20.42
CA GLY A 337 3.55 -18.53 -21.18
C GLY A 337 3.42 -17.01 -21.34
N PRO A 338 2.20 -16.45 -21.50
CA PRO A 338 2.01 -15.00 -21.45
C PRO A 338 2.61 -14.42 -20.16
N PHE A 339 3.42 -13.39 -20.28
CA PHE A 339 4.26 -12.90 -19.20
C PHE A 339 4.26 -11.39 -19.08
N ASP A 340 4.68 -10.91 -17.92
CA ASP A 340 5.07 -9.53 -17.65
C ASP A 340 6.45 -9.51 -16.96
N PHE A 341 7.27 -8.51 -17.26
CA PHE A 341 8.51 -8.31 -16.50
C PHE A 341 8.21 -7.62 -15.17
N ARG A 342 8.70 -8.20 -14.07
CA ARG A 342 8.54 -7.65 -12.72
C ARG A 342 9.90 -7.60 -12.02
N PRO A 343 10.11 -6.65 -11.09
CA PRO A 343 11.25 -6.75 -10.19
C PRO A 343 11.16 -8.04 -9.37
N VAL A 344 12.32 -8.56 -8.95
CA VAL A 344 12.34 -9.58 -7.90
C VAL A 344 11.97 -8.89 -6.59
N ASN A 345 10.78 -9.20 -6.08
CA ASN A 345 10.16 -8.50 -4.96
C ASN A 345 11.07 -8.47 -3.73
N GLY A 346 11.37 -7.27 -3.22
CA GLY A 346 12.21 -7.10 -2.03
C GLY A 346 13.71 -7.32 -2.29
N HIS A 347 14.14 -7.49 -3.55
CA HIS A 347 15.55 -7.59 -3.87
C HIS A 347 16.20 -6.19 -3.95
N PRO A 348 17.24 -5.93 -3.14
CA PRO A 348 17.91 -4.62 -3.14
C PRO A 348 18.85 -4.46 -4.33
N ASN A 349 18.77 -3.31 -4.99
CA ASN A 349 19.64 -2.90 -6.08
C ASN A 349 20.53 -1.76 -5.59
N LYS A 350 21.82 -2.03 -5.41
CA LYS A 350 22.77 -1.01 -4.93
C LYS A 350 23.43 -0.31 -6.10
N VAL A 351 23.45 1.02 -6.07
CA VAL A 351 24.14 1.84 -7.08
C VAL A 351 25.26 2.65 -6.44
N ARG A 352 26.40 2.75 -7.14
CA ARG A 352 27.47 3.71 -6.82
C ARG A 352 27.77 4.56 -8.04
N CYS A 353 27.59 5.86 -7.89
CA CYS A 353 27.95 6.88 -8.85
C CYS A 353 29.27 7.52 -8.41
N ARG A 354 30.34 7.35 -9.20
CA ARG A 354 31.68 7.88 -8.88
C ARG A 354 32.32 8.62 -10.07
N GLY A 355 31.56 8.80 -11.13
CA GLY A 355 31.84 9.68 -12.26
C GLY A 355 30.55 10.32 -12.77
N GLN A 356 30.69 11.31 -13.63
CA GLN A 356 29.57 11.98 -14.29
C GLN A 356 29.65 11.76 -15.79
N ILE A 357 28.48 11.66 -16.44
CA ILE A 357 28.36 11.54 -17.89
C ILE A 357 27.90 12.91 -18.40
N SER A 358 28.84 13.72 -18.87
CA SER A 358 28.59 15.06 -19.40
C SER A 358 28.29 15.02 -20.91
N PRO A 359 27.73 16.08 -21.51
CA PRO A 359 27.56 16.15 -22.96
C PRO A 359 28.90 16.10 -23.70
N HIS A 360 29.09 15.07 -24.51
CA HIS A 360 30.24 14.90 -25.40
C HIS A 360 29.89 13.88 -26.50
N LYS A 361 30.70 13.83 -27.57
CA LYS A 361 30.62 12.76 -28.56
C LYS A 361 31.31 11.51 -28.05
N GLY A 362 30.57 10.42 -27.92
CA GLY A 362 31.11 9.25 -27.25
C GLY A 362 30.16 8.07 -27.26
N LYS A 363 30.39 7.15 -26.32
CA LYS A 363 29.44 6.10 -26.00
C LYS A 363 29.52 5.68 -24.55
N LEU A 364 28.39 5.25 -23.99
CA LEU A 364 28.38 4.43 -22.79
C LEU A 364 28.54 2.97 -23.17
N VAL A 365 29.32 2.24 -22.38
CA VAL A 365 29.44 0.78 -22.48
C VAL A 365 28.90 0.16 -21.20
N TYR A 366 27.90 -0.70 -21.37
CA TYR A 366 27.26 -1.48 -20.32
C TYR A 366 27.88 -2.85 -20.30
N VAL A 367 28.65 -3.16 -19.25
CA VAL A 367 29.23 -4.49 -19.04
C VAL A 367 28.41 -5.21 -17.97
N MET A 368 27.52 -6.08 -18.41
CA MET A 368 26.60 -6.82 -17.54
C MET A 368 27.10 -8.23 -17.32
N GLU A 369 27.29 -8.59 -16.04
CA GLU A 369 27.62 -9.94 -15.60
C GLU A 369 26.42 -10.54 -14.85
N ILE A 370 25.91 -11.67 -15.34
CA ILE A 370 24.80 -12.36 -14.69
C ILE A 370 25.36 -13.10 -13.47
N LYS A 371 24.81 -12.77 -12.30
CA LYS A 371 25.25 -13.26 -11.01
C LYS A 371 24.46 -14.49 -10.56
N GLU A 372 23.16 -14.45 -10.79
CA GLU A 372 22.23 -15.48 -10.35
C GLU A 372 21.11 -15.64 -11.37
N MET A 373 20.66 -16.86 -11.54
CA MET A 373 19.45 -17.21 -12.27
C MET A 373 18.75 -18.32 -11.52
N GLY A 374 17.42 -18.33 -11.59
CA GLY A 374 16.62 -19.33 -10.92
C GLY A 374 15.16 -19.27 -11.33
N TYR A 375 14.35 -20.05 -10.62
CA TYR A 375 12.90 -20.02 -10.69
C TYR A 375 12.39 -19.72 -9.29
N ASP A 376 11.43 -18.80 -9.16
CA ASP A 376 10.80 -18.52 -7.87
C ASP A 376 9.82 -19.64 -7.46
N GLU A 377 9.17 -19.50 -6.31
CA GLU A 377 8.21 -20.49 -5.80
C GLU A 377 7.02 -20.72 -6.75
N ALA A 378 6.69 -19.74 -7.59
CA ALA A 378 5.63 -19.86 -8.61
C ALA A 378 6.11 -20.52 -9.91
N GLY A 379 7.42 -20.84 -10.00
CA GLY A 379 8.07 -21.33 -11.21
C GLY A 379 8.39 -20.25 -12.22
N ASP A 380 8.28 -18.97 -11.84
CA ASP A 380 8.61 -17.84 -12.72
C ASP A 380 10.14 -17.68 -12.79
N PRO A 381 10.75 -17.64 -13.99
CA PRO A 381 12.19 -17.48 -14.11
C PRO A 381 12.63 -16.07 -13.73
N TYR A 382 13.73 -15.98 -12.98
CA TYR A 382 14.37 -14.71 -12.61
C TYR A 382 15.86 -14.71 -12.95
N ALA A 383 16.41 -13.51 -13.10
CA ALA A 383 17.83 -13.27 -13.28
C ALA A 383 18.26 -12.03 -12.47
N ILE A 384 19.47 -12.09 -11.92
CA ILE A 384 20.10 -11.04 -11.13
C ILE A 384 21.47 -10.74 -11.74
N ALA A 385 21.76 -9.47 -11.99
CA ALA A 385 22.96 -9.03 -12.67
C ALA A 385 23.67 -7.88 -11.96
N ASP A 386 24.99 -7.85 -12.12
CA ASP A 386 25.83 -6.70 -11.80
C ASP A 386 26.24 -6.02 -13.10
N VAL A 387 26.21 -4.68 -13.13
CA VAL A 387 26.53 -3.91 -14.34
C VAL A 387 27.52 -2.81 -14.04
N ASN A 388 28.62 -2.75 -14.80
CA ASN A 388 29.55 -1.62 -14.80
C ASN A 388 29.28 -0.74 -16.03
N ILE A 389 29.22 0.57 -15.80
CA ILE A 389 28.99 1.57 -16.85
C ILE A 389 30.30 2.32 -17.10
N LEU A 390 30.76 2.27 -18.34
CA LEU A 390 31.96 2.95 -18.79
C LEU A 390 31.55 4.11 -19.69
N ASP A 391 32.12 5.29 -19.44
CA ASP A 391 31.92 6.46 -20.29
C ASP A 391 33.13 6.64 -21.20
N ILE A 392 32.92 6.52 -22.51
CA ILE A 392 33.99 6.54 -23.52
C ILE A 392 33.90 7.82 -24.32
N ASP A 393 34.80 8.75 -24.00
CA ASP A 393 34.83 10.07 -24.60
C ASP A 393 35.72 10.12 -25.83
N PHE A 394 35.11 10.12 -27.02
CA PHE A 394 35.84 10.12 -28.29
C PHE A 394 36.60 11.43 -28.52
N GLU A 395 36.14 12.53 -27.92
CA GLU A 395 36.80 13.84 -28.04
C GLU A 395 38.08 13.90 -27.20
N LYS A 396 38.17 13.07 -26.15
CA LYS A 396 39.42 12.83 -25.40
C LYS A 396 40.28 11.72 -26.01
N GLY A 397 39.91 11.20 -27.19
CA GLY A 397 40.62 10.11 -27.86
C GLY A 397 40.47 8.75 -27.17
N GLN A 398 39.47 8.58 -26.29
CA GLN A 398 39.24 7.32 -25.60
C GLN A 398 38.63 6.29 -26.55
N THR A 399 38.99 5.02 -26.35
CA THR A 399 38.44 3.88 -27.08
C THR A 399 38.14 2.75 -26.10
N PHE A 400 37.26 1.84 -26.50
CA PHE A 400 36.92 0.66 -25.72
C PHE A 400 37.17 -0.61 -26.53
N ASP A 401 37.94 -1.51 -25.93
CA ASP A 401 38.09 -2.90 -26.35
C ASP A 401 37.79 -3.78 -25.12
N LEU A 402 36.96 -4.79 -25.31
CA LEU A 402 36.60 -5.74 -24.27
C LEU A 402 37.82 -6.50 -23.70
N ALA A 403 38.87 -6.72 -24.49
CA ALA A 403 40.11 -7.35 -24.03
C ALA A 403 40.76 -6.54 -22.88
N ASN A 404 40.57 -5.23 -22.87
CA ASN A 404 41.13 -4.30 -21.91
C ASN A 404 40.21 -4.03 -20.72
N LEU A 405 39.10 -4.76 -20.59
CA LEU A 405 38.15 -4.59 -19.49
C LEU A 405 38.80 -4.72 -18.10
N HIS A 406 39.82 -5.57 -17.98
CA HIS A 406 40.59 -5.80 -16.75
C HIS A 406 41.40 -4.58 -16.27
N GLU A 407 41.50 -3.53 -17.08
CA GLU A 407 42.17 -2.27 -16.73
C GLU A 407 41.22 -1.29 -16.03
N TYR A 408 39.91 -1.45 -16.20
CA TYR A 408 38.90 -0.63 -15.54
C TYR A 408 38.75 -0.99 -14.06
N GLY A 409 38.30 -0.04 -13.25
CA GLY A 409 38.12 -0.24 -11.80
C GLY A 409 39.40 -0.15 -10.97
N LYS A 410 40.51 0.29 -11.56
CA LYS A 410 41.82 0.50 -10.90
C LYS A 410 42.08 1.95 -10.47
N GLY A 411 41.13 2.85 -10.73
CA GLY A 411 41.25 4.28 -10.44
C GLY A 411 42.06 5.07 -11.48
N ASP A 412 42.16 4.55 -12.71
CA ASP A 412 42.72 5.25 -13.86
C ASP A 412 41.70 6.26 -14.42
N LEU A 413 42.13 7.52 -14.59
CA LEU A 413 41.26 8.58 -15.08
C LEU A 413 40.85 8.43 -16.55
N ASN A 414 41.57 7.63 -17.33
CA ASN A 414 41.23 7.36 -18.74
C ASN A 414 40.41 6.08 -18.93
N LYS A 415 40.27 5.27 -17.87
CA LYS A 415 39.56 3.98 -17.88
C LYS A 415 38.64 3.87 -16.66
N LYS A 416 37.74 4.85 -16.52
CA LYS A 416 36.83 4.96 -15.38
C LYS A 416 35.60 4.06 -15.55
N ILE A 417 35.20 3.44 -14.46
CA ILE A 417 33.81 2.98 -14.28
C ILE A 417 33.07 4.16 -13.67
N VAL A 418 32.14 4.77 -14.40
CA VAL A 418 31.45 5.99 -13.91
C VAL A 418 30.33 5.65 -12.93
N VAL A 419 29.63 4.53 -13.17
CA VAL A 419 28.55 4.02 -12.34
C VAL A 419 28.64 2.51 -12.30
N ASP A 420 28.34 1.90 -11.16
CA ASP A 420 28.03 0.47 -11.10
C ASP A 420 26.70 0.19 -10.39
N PHE A 421 26.00 -0.82 -10.90
CA PHE A 421 24.76 -1.36 -10.35
C PHE A 421 25.02 -2.78 -9.88
N LYS A 422 24.57 -3.09 -8.67
CA LYS A 422 24.74 -4.40 -8.04
C LYS A 422 23.37 -4.96 -7.68
N GLY A 423 23.09 -6.16 -8.17
CA GLY A 423 21.83 -6.84 -7.88
C GLY A 423 20.64 -6.42 -8.74
N ILE A 424 20.83 -5.93 -9.97
CA ILE A 424 19.71 -5.66 -10.89
C ILE A 424 18.92 -6.96 -11.11
N ALA A 425 17.68 -7.01 -10.61
CA ALA A 425 16.92 -8.25 -10.53
C ALA A 425 15.55 -8.15 -11.22
N LEU A 426 15.34 -8.99 -12.23
CA LEU A 426 14.07 -9.10 -12.96
C LEU A 426 13.57 -10.54 -12.97
N LYS A 427 12.24 -10.70 -12.97
CA LYS A 427 11.56 -11.96 -13.21
C LYS A 427 10.52 -11.84 -14.32
N LEU A 428 10.32 -12.94 -15.03
CA LEU A 428 9.23 -13.12 -15.98
C LEU A 428 8.05 -13.72 -15.22
N GLN A 429 7.10 -12.88 -14.82
CA GLN A 429 5.92 -13.33 -14.09
C GLN A 429 4.83 -13.82 -15.05
N LYS A 430 4.28 -15.00 -14.81
CA LYS A 430 3.15 -15.52 -15.59
C LYS A 430 1.89 -14.66 -15.39
N ARG A 431 1.29 -14.25 -16.51
CA ARG A 431 0.03 -13.49 -16.53
C ARG A 431 -1.14 -14.45 -16.25
N SER A 432 -1.88 -14.24 -15.16
CA SER A 432 -3.03 -15.06 -14.76
C SER A 432 -4.36 -14.37 -15.14
N GLY A 433 -5.04 -14.86 -16.18
CA GLY A 433 -6.34 -14.35 -16.67
C GLY A 433 -6.52 -14.57 -18.18
N PRO A 434 -7.75 -14.48 -18.74
CA PRO A 434 -7.93 -14.49 -20.19
C PRO A 434 -7.09 -13.35 -20.78
N ALA A 435 -6.47 -13.58 -21.94
CA ALA A 435 -5.65 -12.58 -22.61
C ALA A 435 -6.44 -11.25 -22.66
N VAL A 436 -5.94 -10.24 -21.95
CA VAL A 436 -6.43 -8.88 -22.09
C VAL A 436 -6.14 -8.50 -23.53
N VAL A 437 -7.17 -8.58 -24.37
CA VAL A 437 -7.15 -7.93 -25.68
C VAL A 437 -6.94 -6.45 -25.36
N ALA A 438 -5.82 -5.89 -25.83
CA ALA A 438 -5.54 -4.48 -25.66
C ALA A 438 -6.76 -3.68 -26.12
N PRO A 439 -7.28 -2.73 -25.32
CA PRO A 439 -8.32 -1.85 -25.81
C PRO A 439 -7.75 -1.08 -27.00
N GLU A 440 -8.36 -1.24 -28.18
CA GLU A 440 -8.08 -0.40 -29.34
C GLU A 440 -8.65 1.02 -29.12
N LYS A 441 -8.07 1.77 -28.17
CA LYS A 441 -7.75 3.21 -28.20
C LYS A 441 -7.70 3.85 -26.80
N PRO A 442 -6.84 4.87 -26.60
CA PRO A 442 -6.64 5.57 -25.33
C PRO A 442 -7.90 6.26 -24.80
N LEU A 443 -8.14 6.14 -23.49
CA LEU A 443 -9.08 6.99 -22.74
C LEU A 443 -8.42 8.36 -22.50
N ALA A 444 -9.08 9.43 -22.94
CA ALA A 444 -8.70 10.81 -22.60
C ALA A 444 -9.39 11.25 -21.31
N LEU A 445 -8.63 11.91 -20.42
CA LEU A 445 -9.10 12.53 -19.17
C LEU A 445 -10.27 13.49 -19.42
N ASN A 446 -11.25 13.46 -18.52
CA ASN A 446 -12.32 14.45 -18.48
C ASN A 446 -11.94 15.57 -17.51
N LYS A 447 -12.02 16.80 -18.04
CA LYS A 447 -11.80 18.07 -17.35
C LYS A 447 -13.05 18.49 -16.58
N ASP A 448 -12.87 18.86 -15.31
CA ASP A 448 -13.64 19.84 -14.53
C ASP A 448 -14.70 19.31 -13.53
N LEU A 449 -14.23 19.04 -12.30
CA LEU A 449 -14.95 19.35 -11.06
C LEU A 449 -14.54 20.77 -10.62
N CYS A 450 -15.42 21.77 -10.77
CA CYS A 450 -15.44 22.93 -9.88
C CYS A 450 -16.85 23.55 -9.77
N ALA A 451 -17.05 24.21 -8.62
CA ALA A 451 -18.31 24.43 -7.90
C ALA A 451 -19.14 25.64 -8.34
N PRO A 452 -20.42 25.75 -7.89
CA PRO A 452 -21.13 27.01 -7.78
C PRO A 452 -21.07 27.61 -6.34
N ALA A 453 -21.24 28.93 -6.30
CA ALA A 453 -20.92 29.88 -5.24
C ALA A 453 -21.75 29.82 -3.93
N VAL A 454 -21.17 30.42 -2.89
CA VAL A 454 -21.62 30.52 -1.48
C VAL A 454 -22.57 31.72 -1.27
N GLU A 455 -23.67 31.50 -0.53
CA GLU A 455 -24.42 32.54 0.20
C GLU A 455 -24.40 32.24 1.72
N ALA A 456 -24.34 33.29 2.54
CA ALA A 456 -24.00 33.25 3.97
C ALA A 456 -25.14 32.76 4.91
N ILE A 457 -24.77 32.15 6.04
CA ILE A 457 -25.72 31.62 7.06
C ILE A 457 -25.88 32.61 8.24
N PRO A 458 -27.12 32.91 8.69
CA PRO A 458 -27.43 33.94 9.69
C PRO A 458 -27.33 33.53 11.18
N GLU A 459 -27.12 34.56 12.01
CA GLU A 459 -26.65 34.65 13.42
C GLU A 459 -27.51 33.99 14.54
N HIS A 460 -28.48 33.13 14.25
CA HIS A 460 -29.40 32.57 15.26
C HIS A 460 -29.08 31.13 15.70
N ILE A 461 -27.89 30.62 15.36
CA ILE A 461 -27.37 29.29 15.73
C ILE A 461 -27.12 29.11 17.24
N LEU A 462 -27.39 30.11 18.08
CA LEU A 462 -27.16 30.03 19.53
C LEU A 462 -28.46 30.25 20.31
N LYS A 463 -29.17 29.16 20.67
CA LYS A 463 -29.86 28.90 21.97
C LYS A 463 -30.98 27.84 21.87
N GLY A 464 -30.92 26.80 22.73
CA GLY A 464 -32.13 26.08 23.21
C GLY A 464 -32.02 24.54 23.39
N ASP A 465 -31.89 24.13 24.66
CA ASP A 465 -32.29 22.91 25.42
C ASP A 465 -32.27 21.46 24.87
N ALA A 466 -31.85 20.54 25.75
CA ALA A 466 -31.51 19.14 25.48
C ALA A 466 -32.67 18.11 25.52
N LEU A 467 -32.83 17.40 24.40
CA LEU A 467 -32.88 15.94 24.18
C LEU A 467 -34.11 15.00 24.57
N ALA A 468 -34.70 14.25 23.58
CA ALA A 468 -35.63 13.08 23.54
C ALA A 468 -35.15 11.78 22.73
N PRO A 469 -35.71 10.55 22.94
CA PRO A 469 -35.11 9.19 22.78
C PRO A 469 -34.60 8.65 21.42
N ASN A 470 -34.76 9.37 20.33
CA ASN A 470 -34.06 9.21 19.05
C ASN A 470 -32.66 9.84 19.09
N GLN A 471 -32.12 9.90 20.30
CA GLN A 471 -30.95 10.65 20.64
C GLN A 471 -29.98 9.73 21.35
N MET A 472 -29.17 9.22 20.43
CA MET A 472 -27.77 8.90 20.58
C MET A 472 -27.44 7.49 21.06
N THR A 473 -26.97 6.68 20.11
CA THR A 473 -25.69 5.97 20.21
C THR A 473 -25.17 5.66 18.80
N TRP A 474 -24.01 6.20 18.41
CA TRP A 474 -23.20 5.68 17.29
C TRP A 474 -21.73 5.65 17.70
N HIS A 475 -21.23 4.45 17.96
CA HIS A 475 -19.80 4.17 18.12
C HIS A 475 -19.14 4.13 16.72
N PRO A 476 -17.85 4.49 16.57
CA PRO A 476 -17.13 4.33 15.29
C PRO A 476 -17.13 2.91 14.70
N MET A 477 -17.66 1.92 15.45
CA MET A 477 -17.70 0.49 15.13
C MET A 477 -19.12 -0.04 14.82
N ALA A 478 -20.15 0.82 14.86
CA ALA A 478 -21.55 0.44 14.63
C ALA A 478 -21.97 0.72 13.17
N LYS A 479 -22.90 -0.08 12.61
CA LYS A 479 -23.09 -0.20 11.14
C LYS A 479 -24.10 0.73 10.48
N ILE A 480 -24.52 1.84 11.08
CA ILE A 480 -25.44 2.79 10.41
C ILE A 480 -24.93 4.24 10.55
N ALA A 481 -24.61 4.84 9.39
CA ALA A 481 -24.37 6.26 9.09
C ALA A 481 -23.52 7.10 10.09
N GLY A 482 -22.24 7.28 9.78
CA GLY A 482 -21.39 8.35 10.35
C GLY A 482 -21.11 9.47 9.33
N ASN A 483 -21.19 10.73 9.77
CA ASN A 483 -20.76 11.94 9.03
C ASN A 483 -19.31 12.33 9.43
N PRO A 484 -18.61 13.22 8.69
CA PRO A 484 -17.17 13.48 8.88
C PRO A 484 -16.81 14.59 9.88
N THR A 485 -15.70 14.41 10.64
CA THR A 485 -14.85 15.40 11.36
C THR A 485 -13.51 14.75 11.77
N PRO A 486 -12.56 15.49 12.40
CA PRO A 486 -11.41 16.22 11.84
C PRO A 486 -10.28 15.32 11.28
N SER A 487 -9.39 15.93 10.51
CA SER A 487 -8.32 15.26 9.76
C SER A 487 -7.17 14.79 10.67
N PHE A 488 -7.16 13.49 10.97
CA PHE A 488 -5.97 12.80 11.48
C PHE A 488 -5.13 12.25 10.31
N SER A 489 -3.82 12.21 10.47
CA SER A 489 -2.93 11.57 9.49
C SER A 489 -3.26 10.07 9.38
N PRO A 490 -3.47 9.50 8.18
CA PRO A 490 -3.78 8.08 8.01
C PRO A 490 -2.71 7.16 8.62
N SER A 491 -3.10 6.01 9.18
CA SER A 491 -2.16 4.96 9.60
C SER A 491 -1.42 4.40 8.39
N ALA A 492 -0.16 4.02 8.56
CA ALA A 492 0.72 3.56 7.48
C ALA A 492 0.24 2.26 6.77
N TYR A 493 -0.64 1.45 7.38
CA TYR A 493 -0.97 0.09 6.90
C TYR A 493 -2.35 -0.42 7.36
N PRO A 494 -3.35 -0.61 6.48
CA PRO A 494 -3.59 0.10 5.22
C PRO A 494 -3.97 1.57 5.47
N PRO A 495 -3.87 2.45 4.46
CA PRO A 495 -4.48 3.78 4.55
C PRO A 495 -5.98 3.60 4.65
N ARG A 496 -6.54 3.92 5.82
CA ARG A 496 -7.98 3.99 6.02
C ARG A 496 -8.34 5.46 6.16
N HIS A 497 -9.19 5.96 5.26
CA HIS A 497 -9.78 7.29 5.43
C HIS A 497 -10.55 7.30 6.75
N ILE A 498 -10.20 8.21 7.64
CA ILE A 498 -10.92 8.41 8.88
C ILE A 498 -12.02 9.43 8.61
N THR A 499 -13.25 8.97 8.62
CA THR A 499 -14.44 9.82 8.58
C THR A 499 -15.30 9.44 9.77
N PHE A 500 -15.29 10.29 10.81
CA PHE A 500 -16.04 9.99 12.02
C PHE A 500 -16.67 11.24 12.65
N THR A 501 -17.87 11.07 13.20
CA THR A 501 -18.55 12.03 14.08
C THR A 501 -18.79 11.32 15.40
N PRO A 502 -18.10 11.72 16.48
CA PRO A 502 -18.46 11.25 17.80
C PRO A 502 -19.71 11.99 18.21
N PHE A 503 -20.80 11.24 18.32
CA PHE A 503 -21.91 11.56 19.21
C PHE A 503 -22.23 13.07 19.31
N PRO A 504 -22.95 13.65 18.33
CA PRO A 504 -23.46 15.01 18.44
C PRO A 504 -24.40 15.15 19.64
N GLY A 505 -23.93 15.72 20.75
CA GLY A 505 -24.70 15.90 22.00
C GLY A 505 -24.47 14.88 23.12
N ASN A 506 -23.34 14.16 23.14
CA ASN A 506 -23.04 13.23 24.23
C ASN A 506 -22.97 13.98 25.57
N LYS A 507 -23.89 13.69 26.50
CA LYS A 507 -23.88 14.28 27.85
C LYS A 507 -22.58 14.05 28.63
N ASN A 508 -21.78 13.05 28.23
CA ASN A 508 -20.51 12.67 28.85
C ASN A 508 -19.29 13.21 28.09
N ASP A 509 -19.47 13.97 26.99
CA ASP A 509 -18.39 14.66 26.27
C ASP A 509 -18.30 16.12 26.73
N ASN A 510 -17.95 16.31 28.00
CA ASN A 510 -18.06 17.58 28.71
C ASN A 510 -16.71 18.23 29.01
N ASN A 511 -15.60 17.53 28.76
CA ASN A 511 -14.26 18.03 29.02
C ASN A 511 -13.31 17.66 27.88
N HIS A 512 -12.73 18.68 27.25
CA HIS A 512 -11.71 18.53 26.20
C HIS A 512 -10.37 19.13 26.63
N VAL A 513 -10.26 19.60 27.88
CA VAL A 513 -9.05 20.25 28.37
C VAL A 513 -7.96 19.19 28.55
N PRO A 514 -6.79 19.33 27.89
CA PRO A 514 -5.73 18.33 27.98
C PRO A 514 -5.23 18.15 29.41
N GLY A 515 -5.11 16.89 29.85
CA GLY A 515 -4.64 16.52 31.17
C GLY A 515 -5.65 16.66 32.31
N GLU A 516 -6.85 17.19 32.05
CA GLU A 516 -7.91 17.32 33.05
C GLU A 516 -8.88 16.13 32.97
N MET A 517 -9.31 15.61 34.12
CA MET A 517 -10.29 14.52 34.19
C MET A 517 -11.72 15.07 34.19
N PRO A 518 -12.68 14.37 33.56
CA PRO A 518 -12.52 13.12 32.82
C PRO A 518 -11.83 13.35 31.46
N LEU A 519 -11.06 12.36 30.99
CA LEU A 519 -10.62 12.34 29.58
C LEU A 519 -11.79 11.84 28.75
N SER A 520 -12.42 12.74 28.00
CA SER A 520 -13.54 12.38 27.16
C SER A 520 -13.09 11.54 25.96
N TRP A 521 -14.07 11.10 25.16
CA TRP A 521 -13.77 10.51 23.87
C TRP A 521 -12.85 11.40 23.01
N TYR A 522 -13.01 12.73 23.07
CA TYR A 522 -12.18 13.67 22.31
C TYR A 522 -10.71 13.55 22.71
N ASN A 523 -10.41 13.60 24.01
CA ASN A 523 -9.05 13.41 24.50
C ASN A 523 -8.52 12.02 24.14
N MET A 524 -9.37 10.99 24.22
CA MET A 524 -8.99 9.64 23.83
C MET A 524 -8.67 9.54 22.33
N ALA A 525 -9.40 10.22 21.44
CA ALA A 525 -9.10 10.28 20.01
C ALA A 525 -7.74 10.97 19.74
N GLU A 526 -7.44 12.05 20.47
CA GLU A 526 -6.11 12.66 20.45
C GLU A 526 -5.03 11.67 20.92
N PHE A 527 -5.28 10.91 21.98
CA PHE A 527 -4.32 9.90 22.42
C PHE A 527 -4.15 8.72 21.47
N MET A 528 -5.14 8.41 20.63
CA MET A 528 -5.12 7.30 19.67
C MET A 528 -4.42 7.68 18.36
N ALA A 529 -4.80 8.80 17.74
CA ALA A 529 -4.39 9.17 16.38
C ALA A 529 -3.93 10.64 16.26
N GLY A 530 -4.15 11.46 17.29
CA GLY A 530 -3.79 12.88 17.36
C GLY A 530 -2.65 13.16 18.35
N LYS A 531 -2.52 14.37 18.87
CA LYS A 531 -1.33 14.72 19.68
C LYS A 531 -1.45 14.22 21.12
N VAL A 532 -0.39 13.62 21.65
CA VAL A 532 -0.38 13.11 23.04
C VAL A 532 -0.59 14.27 24.03
N SER A 533 -0.02 15.44 23.73
CA SER A 533 -0.20 16.65 24.54
C SER A 533 -1.62 17.20 24.54
N LEU A 534 -2.42 16.92 23.49
CA LEU A 534 -3.83 17.31 23.41
C LEU A 534 -4.74 16.34 24.19
N CYS A 535 -4.24 15.17 24.57
CA CYS A 535 -4.89 14.32 25.57
C CYS A 535 -4.40 14.62 26.99
N LEU A 536 -3.08 14.59 27.21
CA LEU A 536 -2.49 14.47 28.55
C LEU A 536 -1.88 15.77 29.08
N GLY A 537 -1.80 16.83 28.27
CA GLY A 537 -1.24 18.12 28.65
C GLY A 537 0.13 18.43 28.04
N PRO A 538 0.57 19.69 28.13
CA PRO A 538 1.72 20.22 27.39
C PRO A 538 3.07 19.55 27.74
N GLU A 539 3.20 18.95 28.92
CA GLU A 539 4.42 18.21 29.31
C GLU A 539 4.69 16.98 28.41
N PHE A 540 3.66 16.46 27.74
CA PHE A 540 3.78 15.36 26.79
C PHE A 540 4.10 15.80 25.37
N ALA A 541 4.27 17.12 25.11
CA ALA A 541 4.55 17.64 23.76
C ALA A 541 5.79 17.01 23.09
N LYS A 542 6.75 16.51 23.88
CA LYS A 542 7.92 15.79 23.36
C LYS A 542 7.55 14.53 22.55
N PHE A 543 6.33 14.02 22.72
CA PHE A 543 5.83 12.82 22.05
C PHE A 543 4.89 13.11 20.87
N ASP A 544 4.48 14.36 20.65
CA ASP A 544 3.52 14.70 19.58
C ASP A 544 4.04 14.34 18.19
N ASP A 545 5.33 14.60 17.98
CA ASP A 545 6.09 14.32 16.74
C ASP A 545 7.05 13.14 16.94
N SER A 546 6.55 12.08 17.57
CA SER A 546 7.25 10.82 17.80
C SER A 546 6.41 9.62 17.38
N ASN A 547 7.09 8.50 17.16
CA ASN A 547 6.48 7.18 16.96
C ASN A 547 6.16 6.49 18.30
N THR A 548 6.07 7.24 19.40
CA THR A 548 5.68 6.67 20.69
C THR A 548 4.31 6.01 20.61
N ASN A 549 4.18 4.84 21.23
CA ASN A 549 2.92 4.10 21.25
C ASN A 549 1.76 4.94 21.79
N ARG A 550 0.66 4.88 21.03
CA ARG A 550 -0.63 5.50 21.30
C ARG A 550 -1.66 4.44 21.71
N SER A 551 -2.83 4.84 22.21
CA SER A 551 -3.90 3.86 22.46
C SER A 551 -4.39 3.26 21.12
N PRO A 552 -4.85 2.00 21.08
CA PRO A 552 -5.50 1.45 19.90
C PRO A 552 -6.70 2.30 19.46
N ALA A 553 -6.90 2.40 18.14
CA ALA A 553 -7.84 3.29 17.47
C ALA A 553 -8.98 2.52 16.76
N TRP A 554 -10.08 3.22 16.49
CA TRP A 554 -11.20 2.80 15.63
C TRP A 554 -11.81 1.43 16.00
N ASP A 555 -11.63 0.41 15.16
CA ASP A 555 -12.18 -0.94 15.38
C ASP A 555 -11.56 -1.65 16.61
N LEU A 556 -10.50 -1.05 17.19
CA LEU A 556 -9.91 -1.44 18.46
C LEU A 556 -9.97 -0.32 19.52
N ALA A 557 -10.68 0.79 19.30
CA ALA A 557 -10.90 1.78 20.35
C ALA A 557 -11.91 1.25 21.37
N LEU A 558 -11.40 0.58 22.42
CA LEU A 558 -12.19 -0.17 23.39
C LEU A 558 -12.15 0.46 24.79
N VAL A 559 -11.79 1.74 24.86
CA VAL A 559 -11.99 2.66 25.98
C VAL A 559 -12.63 3.92 25.41
N THR A 560 -13.89 4.18 25.73
CA THR A 560 -14.60 5.36 25.23
C THR A 560 -14.22 6.62 26.00
N ARG A 561 -13.88 6.48 27.30
CA ARG A 561 -13.48 7.59 28.18
C ARG A 561 -12.72 7.11 29.41
N VAL A 562 -12.02 8.03 30.06
CA VAL A 562 -11.50 7.87 31.43
C VAL A 562 -12.26 8.80 32.36
N VAL A 563 -12.89 8.23 33.38
CA VAL A 563 -13.76 8.97 34.32
C VAL A 563 -12.94 9.64 35.41
N SER A 564 -11.96 8.92 35.97
CA SER A 564 -11.15 9.45 37.06
C SER A 564 -9.82 8.73 37.17
N VAL A 565 -8.86 9.44 37.76
CA VAL A 565 -7.62 8.88 38.28
C VAL A 565 -7.48 9.32 39.74
N SER A 566 -7.13 8.38 40.61
CA SER A 566 -7.02 8.55 42.05
C SER A 566 -5.79 7.80 42.56
N ASP A 567 -5.52 7.85 43.87
CA ASP A 567 -4.38 7.18 44.51
C ASP A 567 -3.01 7.54 43.90
N MET A 568 -2.90 8.71 43.27
CA MET A 568 -1.63 9.24 42.76
C MET A 568 -0.78 9.78 43.92
N GLU A 569 0.52 9.60 43.80
CA GLU A 569 1.49 10.11 44.75
C GLU A 569 2.40 11.13 44.06
N TRP A 570 2.27 12.40 44.43
CA TRP A 570 3.04 13.52 43.88
C TRP A 570 4.38 13.65 44.63
N VAL A 571 5.40 13.02 44.08
CA VAL A 571 6.78 13.04 44.59
C VAL A 571 7.73 13.16 43.41
N GLN A 572 8.88 13.80 43.63
CA GLN A 572 9.95 13.81 42.63
C GLN A 572 10.50 12.39 42.47
N TRP A 573 10.36 11.84 41.28
CA TRP A 573 10.84 10.51 40.91
C TRP A 573 11.57 10.58 39.58
N LYS A 574 12.90 10.42 39.60
CA LYS A 574 13.76 10.76 38.46
C LYS A 574 13.53 12.19 37.98
N ASN A 575 12.99 12.38 36.76
CA ASN A 575 12.74 13.66 36.10
C ASN A 575 11.24 13.96 35.96
N VAL A 576 10.38 13.30 36.75
CA VAL A 576 8.93 13.56 36.81
C VAL A 576 8.51 13.84 38.25
N ASP A 577 7.36 14.50 38.41
CA ASP A 577 6.78 14.94 39.68
C ASP A 577 5.69 14.00 40.24
N CYS A 578 5.60 12.78 39.71
CA CYS A 578 4.66 11.75 40.14
C CYS A 578 5.40 10.41 40.33
N ASN A 579 5.04 9.64 41.37
CA ASN A 579 5.48 8.25 41.50
C ASN A 579 4.73 7.37 40.49
N PRO A 580 5.37 6.81 39.45
CA PRO A 580 4.64 6.04 38.47
C PRO A 580 4.11 4.71 39.02
N SER A 581 4.54 4.28 40.21
CA SER A 581 4.08 3.05 40.85
C SER A 581 2.72 3.15 41.54
N LYS A 582 2.09 4.33 41.57
CA LYS A 582 0.89 4.60 42.37
C LYS A 582 -0.17 5.33 41.54
N GLY A 583 -1.31 4.69 41.39
CA GLY A 583 -2.49 5.29 40.77
C GLY A 583 -3.57 4.26 40.48
N THR A 584 -4.81 4.71 40.50
CA THR A 584 -6.00 3.92 40.21
C THR A 584 -6.84 4.70 39.19
N MET A 585 -7.13 4.09 38.04
CA MET A 585 -7.91 4.67 36.95
C MET A 585 -9.24 3.93 36.79
N VAL A 586 -10.31 4.70 36.54
CA VAL A 586 -11.59 4.18 36.08
C VAL A 586 -11.78 4.55 34.61
N GLY A 587 -11.65 3.57 33.72
CA GLY A 587 -12.01 3.68 32.31
C GLY A 587 -13.42 3.12 32.06
N GLU A 588 -14.08 3.59 31.01
CA GLU A 588 -15.37 3.05 30.58
C GLU A 588 -15.36 2.71 29.10
N PHE A 589 -16.16 1.71 28.72
CA PHE A 589 -16.46 1.35 27.35
C PHE A 589 -17.97 1.18 27.18
N ASP A 590 -18.58 2.00 26.34
CA ASP A 590 -20.00 1.86 25.98
C ASP A 590 -20.12 0.81 24.87
N CYS A 591 -20.58 -0.39 25.23
CA CYS A 591 -20.63 -1.52 24.34
C CYS A 591 -21.84 -1.43 23.39
N PRO A 592 -21.64 -1.28 22.06
CA PRO A 592 -22.76 -1.17 21.13
C PRO A 592 -23.50 -2.50 21.00
N ILE A 593 -24.83 -2.44 20.84
CA ILE A 593 -25.65 -3.64 20.64
C ILE A 593 -25.34 -4.37 19.32
N ASP A 594 -24.90 -3.62 18.32
CA ASP A 594 -24.68 -4.06 16.94
C ASP A 594 -23.19 -4.07 16.54
N ALA A 595 -22.27 -4.07 17.52
CA ALA A 595 -20.84 -4.04 17.25
C ALA A 595 -20.41 -5.17 16.31
N TRP A 596 -19.46 -4.88 15.42
CA TRP A 596 -19.00 -5.82 14.39
C TRP A 596 -18.57 -7.18 14.97
N PHE A 597 -18.00 -7.19 16.18
CA PHE A 597 -17.50 -8.40 16.82
C PHE A 597 -18.63 -9.30 17.37
N PHE A 598 -19.82 -8.78 17.67
CA PHE A 598 -21.00 -9.60 17.95
C PHE A 598 -21.58 -10.19 16.67
N GLN A 599 -21.72 -9.36 15.64
CA GLN A 599 -22.25 -9.76 14.34
C GLN A 599 -21.36 -10.80 13.65
N GLY A 600 -20.04 -10.67 13.81
CA GLY A 600 -19.05 -11.59 13.26
C GLY A 600 -18.78 -12.84 14.10
N SER A 601 -19.24 -12.89 15.36
CA SER A 601 -19.09 -14.06 16.23
C SER A 601 -20.08 -15.18 15.90
N CYS A 602 -19.98 -16.28 16.64
CA CYS A 602 -20.81 -17.47 16.47
C CYS A 602 -22.30 -17.23 16.80
N ASN A 603 -22.59 -16.32 17.73
CA ASN A 603 -23.93 -15.86 18.09
C ASN A 603 -23.93 -14.35 18.43
N ASP A 604 -25.11 -13.75 18.50
CA ASP A 604 -25.27 -12.29 18.68
C ASP A 604 -24.87 -11.77 20.06
N GLY A 605 -24.72 -12.62 21.08
CA GLY A 605 -24.30 -12.23 22.43
C GLY A 605 -22.83 -12.57 22.75
N HIS A 606 -22.12 -13.21 21.81
CA HIS A 606 -20.75 -13.66 22.05
C HIS A 606 -19.76 -12.54 21.74
N MET A 607 -19.14 -11.98 22.77
CA MET A 607 -17.99 -11.09 22.63
C MET A 607 -16.71 -11.93 22.51
N PRO A 608 -15.89 -11.79 21.44
CA PRO A 608 -14.61 -12.48 21.33
C PRO A 608 -13.70 -12.23 22.54
N TYR A 609 -12.88 -13.21 22.90
CA TYR A 609 -12.01 -13.09 24.06
C TYR A 609 -10.97 -11.97 23.91
N SER A 610 -10.49 -11.74 22.69
CA SER A 610 -9.63 -10.61 22.33
C SER A 610 -10.22 -9.25 22.70
N ILE A 611 -11.52 -9.05 22.49
CA ILE A 611 -12.18 -7.77 22.80
C ILE A 611 -12.24 -7.56 24.32
N LEU A 612 -12.53 -8.62 25.09
CA LEU A 612 -12.47 -8.58 26.56
C LEU A 612 -11.07 -8.24 27.06
N MET A 613 -10.04 -8.83 26.46
CA MET A 613 -8.64 -8.51 26.78
C MET A 613 -8.32 -7.05 26.46
N GLU A 614 -8.70 -6.55 25.30
CA GLU A 614 -8.44 -5.15 24.92
C GLU A 614 -9.13 -4.16 25.87
N ILE A 615 -10.40 -4.37 26.20
CA ILE A 615 -11.12 -3.51 27.16
C ILE A 615 -10.38 -3.49 28.50
N ALA A 616 -9.90 -4.63 28.97
CA ALA A 616 -9.12 -4.75 30.21
C ALA A 616 -7.74 -4.07 30.14
N LEU A 617 -7.03 -4.22 29.01
CA LEU A 617 -5.62 -3.85 28.88
C LEU A 617 -5.41 -2.39 28.46
N GLN A 618 -6.30 -1.80 27.67
CA GLN A 618 -6.11 -0.44 27.16
C GLN A 618 -6.10 0.61 28.28
N THR A 619 -6.93 0.46 29.32
CA THR A 619 -6.92 1.35 30.49
C THR A 619 -5.55 1.33 31.21
N SER A 620 -4.82 0.21 31.18
CA SER A 620 -3.44 0.16 31.68
C SER A 620 -2.48 1.03 30.83
N GLY A 621 -2.69 1.05 29.51
CA GLY A 621 -1.96 1.89 28.55
C GLY A 621 -2.27 3.40 28.66
N VAL A 622 -3.46 3.77 29.16
CA VAL A 622 -3.77 5.17 29.48
C VAL A 622 -3.19 5.53 30.85
N LEU A 623 -3.38 4.69 31.87
CA LEU A 623 -2.90 4.94 33.23
C LEU A 623 -1.38 5.09 33.30
N THR A 624 -0.62 4.25 32.60
CA THR A 624 0.85 4.38 32.52
C THR A 624 1.29 5.78 32.08
N SER A 625 0.56 6.39 31.14
CA SER A 625 0.87 7.70 30.57
C SER A 625 0.43 8.82 31.50
N VAL A 626 -0.75 8.74 32.12
CA VAL A 626 -1.20 9.70 33.16
C VAL A 626 -0.25 9.71 34.36
N LEU A 627 0.33 8.56 34.70
CA LEU A 627 1.35 8.42 35.75
C LEU A 627 2.75 8.92 35.33
N LYS A 628 2.85 9.58 34.16
CA LYS A 628 4.07 10.18 33.63
C LYS A 628 5.23 9.20 33.40
N ALA A 629 4.98 7.89 33.39
CA ALA A 629 6.02 6.89 33.16
C ALA A 629 6.79 7.07 31.83
N PRO A 630 6.16 7.42 30.69
CA PRO A 630 6.87 7.70 29.44
C PRO A 630 7.88 8.83 29.60
N LEU A 631 7.55 9.85 30.39
CA LEU A 631 8.42 11.02 30.60
C LEU A 631 9.72 10.67 31.33
N THR A 632 9.76 9.53 32.04
CA THR A 632 10.98 9.01 32.69
C THR A 632 12.02 8.43 31.71
N MET A 633 11.64 8.27 30.45
CA MET A 633 12.51 7.80 29.36
C MET A 633 13.19 8.99 28.66
N GLU A 634 14.45 8.82 28.28
CA GLU A 634 15.26 9.86 27.60
C GLU A 634 14.90 10.03 26.12
N LYS A 635 14.57 8.93 25.42
CA LYS A 635 14.18 8.97 24.01
C LYS A 635 12.72 9.39 23.84
N LYS A 636 12.44 10.02 22.70
CA LYS A 636 11.07 10.41 22.31
C LYS A 636 10.35 9.33 21.51
N ASP A 637 11.05 8.47 20.78
CA ASP A 637 10.44 7.32 20.11
C ASP A 637 10.54 6.12 21.05
N ILE A 638 9.47 5.82 21.78
CA ILE A 638 9.45 4.72 22.76
C ILE A 638 8.28 3.79 22.52
N LEU A 639 8.56 2.50 22.57
CA LEU A 639 7.60 1.45 22.30
C LEU A 639 6.93 0.95 23.58
N PHE A 640 5.62 0.70 23.54
CA PHE A 640 4.83 0.13 24.64
C PHE A 640 4.32 -1.25 24.27
N ARG A 641 4.64 -2.28 25.07
CA ARG A 641 4.16 -3.65 24.84
C ARG A 641 3.70 -4.31 26.12
N ASN A 642 2.61 -5.09 26.02
CA ASN A 642 2.27 -6.05 27.06
C ASN A 642 3.32 -7.16 27.11
N LEU A 643 3.72 -7.59 28.31
CA LEU A 643 4.74 -8.62 28.50
C LEU A 643 4.12 -9.93 28.96
N ASP A 644 3.15 -9.85 29.86
CA ASP A 644 2.41 -10.98 30.40
C ASP A 644 1.14 -10.52 31.12
N ALA A 645 0.22 -11.45 31.34
CA ALA A 645 -0.89 -11.27 32.26
C ALA A 645 -1.43 -12.60 32.79
N ASN A 646 -2.19 -12.49 33.88
CA ASN A 646 -3.10 -13.48 34.39
C ASN A 646 -4.50 -12.86 34.45
N ALA A 647 -5.50 -13.54 33.91
CA ALA A 647 -6.88 -13.06 33.96
C ALA A 647 -7.83 -14.19 34.35
N GLU A 648 -8.98 -13.83 34.90
CA GLU A 648 -10.02 -14.73 35.38
C GLU A 648 -11.37 -14.26 34.84
N MET A 649 -12.01 -15.13 34.07
CA MET A 649 -13.41 -15.01 33.72
C MET A 649 -14.23 -15.44 34.94
N VAL A 650 -14.81 -14.48 35.65
CA VAL A 650 -15.60 -14.72 36.87
C VAL A 650 -17.02 -15.10 36.52
N ARG A 651 -17.60 -14.41 35.52
CA ARG A 651 -18.98 -14.58 35.05
C ARG A 651 -18.98 -14.51 33.53
N SER A 652 -19.54 -15.51 32.87
CA SER A 652 -19.64 -15.55 31.39
C SER A 652 -21.09 -15.54 30.90
N ASP A 653 -22.05 -15.43 31.80
CA ASP A 653 -23.50 -15.44 31.57
C ASP A 653 -24.09 -14.02 31.38
N ILE A 654 -23.24 -13.02 31.15
CA ILE A 654 -23.65 -11.63 31.06
C ILE A 654 -23.69 -11.20 29.59
N ASP A 655 -24.86 -10.75 29.14
CA ASP A 655 -24.99 -10.03 27.88
C ASP A 655 -24.47 -8.60 28.05
N LEU A 656 -23.41 -8.26 27.33
CA LEU A 656 -22.72 -6.98 27.42
C LEU A 656 -23.28 -5.94 26.45
N ARG A 657 -24.14 -6.34 25.52
CA ARG A 657 -24.68 -5.46 24.48
C ARG A 657 -25.49 -4.31 25.06
N GLY A 658 -25.22 -3.10 24.59
CA GLY A 658 -25.91 -1.88 25.02
C GLY A 658 -25.56 -1.43 26.43
N LYS A 659 -24.58 -2.07 27.09
CA LYS A 659 -24.17 -1.74 28.46
C LYS A 659 -22.86 -0.97 28.48
N THR A 660 -22.61 -0.25 29.57
CA THR A 660 -21.31 0.38 29.86
C THR A 660 -20.47 -0.54 30.72
N ILE A 661 -19.32 -0.96 30.21
CA ILE A 661 -18.34 -1.75 30.94
C ILE A 661 -17.40 -0.78 31.65
N HIS A 662 -17.28 -0.91 32.98
CA HIS A 662 -16.34 -0.15 33.80
C HIS A 662 -15.06 -0.97 33.99
N ASN A 663 -13.92 -0.39 33.65
CA ASN A 663 -12.59 -0.93 33.90
C ASN A 663 -11.92 -0.18 35.06
N LEU A 664 -11.84 -0.82 36.22
CA LEU A 664 -11.04 -0.35 37.35
C LEU A 664 -9.62 -0.91 37.23
N THR A 665 -8.66 -0.09 36.82
CA THR A 665 -7.25 -0.47 36.69
C THR A 665 -6.41 0.21 37.78
N LYS A 666 -5.57 -0.55 38.49
CA LYS A 666 -4.67 -0.04 39.53
C LYS A 666 -3.22 -0.36 39.20
N CYS A 667 -2.35 0.63 39.27
CA CYS A 667 -0.91 0.42 39.24
C CYS A 667 -0.46 -0.25 40.54
N THR A 668 0.24 -1.37 40.41
CA THR A 668 0.76 -2.18 41.52
C THR A 668 2.28 -2.09 41.64
N GLY A 669 2.95 -1.50 40.65
CA GLY A 669 4.37 -1.17 40.74
C GLY A 669 4.97 -0.72 39.42
N TYR A 670 5.99 0.12 39.51
CA TYR A 670 6.86 0.54 38.41
C TYR A 670 8.32 0.29 38.76
N SER A 671 9.11 -0.16 37.80
CA SER A 671 10.55 -0.35 37.97
C SER A 671 11.30 -0.06 36.70
N MET A 672 12.50 0.52 36.83
CA MET A 672 13.41 0.79 35.74
C MET A 672 14.53 -0.24 35.71
N LEU A 673 14.81 -0.79 34.53
CA LEU A 673 15.85 -1.79 34.27
C LEU A 673 16.68 -1.28 33.07
N GLY A 674 17.75 -0.54 33.35
CA GLY A 674 18.48 0.21 32.31
C GLY A 674 17.56 1.24 31.65
N ASP A 675 17.47 1.20 30.31
CA ASP A 675 16.63 2.08 29.49
C ASP A 675 15.19 1.54 29.31
N MET A 676 14.80 0.50 30.05
CA MET A 676 13.46 -0.11 29.99
C MET A 676 12.67 0.19 31.27
N GLY A 677 11.45 0.70 31.13
CA GLY A 677 10.49 0.85 32.23
C GLY A 677 9.47 -0.29 32.24
N VAL A 678 9.26 -0.96 33.37
CA VAL A 678 8.26 -2.04 33.50
C VAL A 678 7.20 -1.65 34.51
N HIS A 679 5.94 -1.63 34.07
CA HIS A 679 4.76 -1.43 34.89
C HIS A 679 4.04 -2.72 35.18
N ARG A 680 3.40 -2.80 36.35
CA ARG A 680 2.49 -3.87 36.75
C ARG A 680 1.15 -3.27 37.14
N PHE A 681 0.06 -3.88 36.68
CA PHE A 681 -1.31 -3.45 36.95
C PHE A 681 -2.17 -4.61 37.45
N SER A 682 -3.22 -4.28 38.20
CA SER A 682 -4.40 -5.12 38.37
C SER A 682 -5.60 -4.44 37.70
N PHE A 683 -6.53 -5.21 37.15
CA PHE A 683 -7.74 -4.67 36.52
C PHE A 683 -8.99 -5.48 36.91
N GLU A 684 -10.14 -4.82 36.92
CA GLU A 684 -11.46 -5.42 37.05
C GLU A 684 -12.42 -4.80 36.04
N LEU A 685 -13.06 -5.64 35.21
CA LEU A 685 -14.19 -5.26 34.39
C LEU A 685 -15.48 -5.60 35.11
N SER A 686 -16.35 -4.59 35.20
CA SER A 686 -17.68 -4.73 35.78
C SER A 686 -18.74 -4.09 34.91
N VAL A 687 -19.96 -4.57 35.05
CA VAL A 687 -21.14 -3.99 34.43
C VAL A 687 -22.29 -4.11 35.41
N ASP A 688 -23.10 -3.05 35.54
CA ASP A 688 -24.21 -3.00 36.50
C ASP A 688 -23.76 -3.34 37.94
N GLY A 689 -22.53 -2.96 38.32
CA GLY A 689 -21.93 -3.24 39.63
C GLY A 689 -21.43 -4.68 39.83
N VAL A 690 -21.48 -5.53 38.80
CA VAL A 690 -21.04 -6.93 38.86
C VAL A 690 -19.71 -7.10 38.14
N VAL A 691 -18.67 -7.53 38.87
CA VAL A 691 -17.38 -7.91 38.28
C VAL A 691 -17.51 -9.24 37.55
N PHE A 692 -17.08 -9.26 36.28
CA PHE A 692 -17.15 -10.45 35.43
C PHE A 692 -15.80 -10.88 34.85
N TYR A 693 -14.83 -9.97 34.80
CA TYR A 693 -13.48 -10.27 34.33
C TYR A 693 -12.46 -9.52 35.20
N LYS A 694 -11.41 -10.18 35.67
CA LYS A 694 -10.38 -9.54 36.51
C LYS A 694 -9.01 -10.13 36.27
N GLY A 695 -7.95 -9.39 36.59
CA GLY A 695 -6.61 -9.90 36.37
C GLY A 695 -5.48 -8.99 36.81
N THR A 696 -4.27 -9.41 36.49
CA THR A 696 -3.03 -8.67 36.66
C THR A 696 -2.22 -8.73 35.38
N THR A 697 -1.54 -7.67 35.01
CA THR A 697 -0.79 -7.57 33.76
C THR A 697 0.49 -6.76 33.93
N SER A 698 1.48 -6.99 33.08
CA SER A 698 2.69 -6.18 33.03
C SER A 698 2.96 -5.62 31.63
N PHE A 699 3.48 -4.40 31.58
CA PHE A 699 3.82 -3.71 30.34
C PHE A 699 5.22 -3.12 30.42
N GLY A 700 5.90 -3.04 29.28
CA GLY A 700 7.21 -2.41 29.14
C GLY A 700 7.18 -1.19 28.23
N TRP A 701 7.91 -0.14 28.62
CA TRP A 701 8.39 0.95 27.78
C TRP A 701 9.81 0.65 27.32
N PHE A 702 10.08 0.81 26.03
CA PHE A 702 11.35 0.43 25.40
C PHE A 702 11.81 1.47 24.38
N VAL A 703 13.10 1.47 24.05
CA VAL A 703 13.62 2.15 22.87
C VAL A 703 13.62 1.21 21.64
N PRO A 704 13.46 1.68 20.40
CA PRO A 704 13.27 0.82 19.22
C PRO A 704 14.40 -0.16 18.97
N GLU A 705 15.63 0.17 19.36
CA GLU A 705 16.81 -0.68 19.17
C GLU A 705 16.74 -1.98 19.98
N VAL A 706 16.04 -1.96 21.13
CA VAL A 706 15.80 -3.16 21.95
C VAL A 706 14.86 -4.14 21.25
N PHE A 707 14.04 -3.67 20.31
CA PHE A 707 13.13 -4.51 19.52
C PHE A 707 13.78 -5.14 18.28
N ILE A 708 14.85 -4.55 17.75
CA ILE A 708 15.56 -5.06 16.55
C ILE A 708 16.28 -6.40 16.84
N SER A 709 16.56 -6.70 18.11
CA SER A 709 17.33 -7.87 18.55
C SER A 709 16.50 -8.93 19.29
N GLN A 710 15.18 -8.93 19.13
CA GLN A 710 14.32 -9.85 19.88
C GLN A 710 14.52 -11.32 19.51
N THR A 711 14.63 -12.15 20.54
CA THR A 711 14.95 -13.57 20.43
C THR A 711 13.73 -14.48 20.62
N GLY A 712 12.50 -13.99 20.71
CA GLY A 712 11.37 -14.90 20.96
C GLY A 712 11.36 -15.47 22.39
N LEU A 713 10.41 -16.37 22.65
CA LEU A 713 10.33 -17.20 23.86
C LEU A 713 11.36 -18.35 23.89
N ASP A 714 12.04 -18.60 22.77
CA ASP A 714 12.99 -19.71 22.59
C ASP A 714 14.44 -19.25 22.31
N ASN A 715 14.82 -18.05 22.79
CA ASN A 715 16.19 -17.53 22.71
C ASN A 715 16.79 -17.55 21.29
N GLY A 716 15.98 -17.22 20.28
CA GLY A 716 16.33 -17.04 18.88
C GLY A 716 16.12 -18.30 18.04
N ARG A 717 15.81 -19.42 18.69
CA ARG A 717 15.57 -20.69 18.01
C ARG A 717 14.24 -20.64 17.27
N ARG A 718 14.28 -20.97 15.98
CA ARG A 718 13.08 -21.23 15.17
C ARG A 718 12.66 -22.69 15.32
N THR A 719 11.36 -22.94 15.47
CA THR A 719 10.79 -24.28 15.66
C THR A 719 9.73 -24.57 14.60
N GLN A 720 9.43 -25.84 14.39
CA GLN A 720 8.36 -26.26 13.48
C GLN A 720 7.08 -26.54 14.28
N PRO A 721 5.90 -26.57 13.63
CA PRO A 721 4.68 -27.01 14.28
C PRO A 721 4.80 -28.40 14.90
N TRP A 722 4.16 -28.62 16.05
CA TRP A 722 4.23 -29.85 16.83
C TRP A 722 3.95 -31.11 16.01
N HIS A 723 2.96 -31.07 15.10
CA HIS A 723 2.62 -32.25 14.30
C HIS A 723 3.74 -32.63 13.31
N ILE A 724 4.54 -31.65 12.87
CA ILE A 724 5.72 -31.87 12.04
C ILE A 724 6.86 -32.41 12.90
N GLU A 725 7.16 -31.78 14.05
CA GLU A 725 8.23 -32.20 14.95
C GLU A 725 7.99 -33.61 15.52
N SER A 726 6.73 -33.92 15.82
CA SER A 726 6.30 -35.22 16.33
C SER A 726 6.12 -36.27 15.24
N LYS A 727 6.34 -35.91 13.96
CA LYS A 727 6.22 -36.78 12.80
C LYS A 727 4.86 -37.48 12.73
N VAL A 728 3.79 -36.73 13.00
CA VAL A 728 2.41 -37.23 12.88
C VAL A 728 2.19 -37.66 11.41
N PRO A 729 1.70 -38.88 11.15
CA PRO A 729 1.42 -39.33 9.79
C PRO A 729 0.47 -38.37 9.07
N SER A 730 0.76 -38.01 7.82
CA SER A 730 -0.05 -37.06 7.04
C SER A 730 -1.52 -37.47 6.94
N ALA A 731 -1.82 -38.77 6.94
CA ALA A 731 -3.20 -39.29 6.94
C ALA A 731 -3.99 -38.95 8.22
N GLN A 732 -3.33 -38.56 9.31
CA GLN A 732 -3.95 -38.13 10.57
C GLN A 732 -4.11 -36.62 10.68
N VAL A 733 -3.53 -35.86 9.75
CA VAL A 733 -3.62 -34.39 9.70
C VAL A 733 -4.75 -34.00 8.76
N LEU A 734 -5.74 -33.29 9.29
CA LEU A 734 -6.92 -32.85 8.54
C LEU A 734 -6.80 -31.36 8.25
N THR A 735 -6.49 -31.02 7.00
CA THR A 735 -6.26 -29.64 6.55
C THR A 735 -7.52 -29.01 5.98
N TYR A 736 -7.79 -27.77 6.39
CA TYR A 736 -8.92 -26.96 5.96
C TYR A 736 -8.43 -25.58 5.50
N ASP A 737 -8.71 -25.21 4.24
CA ASP A 737 -8.59 -23.83 3.75
C ASP A 737 -9.83 -23.03 4.19
N VAL A 738 -9.62 -22.13 5.15
CA VAL A 738 -10.67 -21.33 5.79
C VAL A 738 -10.66 -19.87 5.34
N THR A 739 -9.91 -19.56 4.27
CA THR A 739 -9.99 -18.27 3.59
C THR A 739 -11.42 -17.98 3.09
N PRO A 740 -11.80 -16.71 2.83
CA PRO A 740 -13.16 -16.36 2.41
C PRO A 740 -13.67 -17.10 1.17
N ASN A 741 -12.77 -17.48 0.26
CA ASN A 741 -13.08 -18.21 -0.97
C ASN A 741 -12.80 -19.71 -0.85
N GLY A 742 -12.29 -20.16 0.30
CA GLY A 742 -11.93 -21.55 0.57
C GLY A 742 -13.15 -22.42 0.89
N ALA A 743 -13.17 -23.66 0.38
CA ALA A 743 -14.22 -24.62 0.68
C ALA A 743 -14.06 -25.28 2.07
N GLY A 744 -12.90 -25.14 2.72
CA GLY A 744 -12.56 -25.84 3.96
C GLY A 744 -13.43 -25.43 5.14
N ARG A 745 -13.94 -24.20 5.15
CA ARG A 745 -14.93 -23.77 6.15
C ARG A 745 -16.22 -24.60 6.04
N THR A 746 -16.82 -24.70 4.86
CA THR A 746 -18.02 -25.52 4.65
C THR A 746 -17.78 -26.97 5.04
N GLN A 747 -16.59 -27.50 4.75
CA GLN A 747 -16.20 -28.87 5.11
C GLN A 747 -16.05 -29.09 6.62
N LEU A 748 -15.44 -28.14 7.33
CA LEU A 748 -15.23 -28.22 8.78
C LEU A 748 -16.57 -28.25 9.54
N TYR A 749 -17.54 -27.45 9.09
CA TYR A 749 -18.86 -27.33 9.71
C TYR A 749 -19.94 -28.22 9.07
N ALA A 750 -19.60 -29.08 8.11
CA ALA A 750 -20.57 -29.88 7.36
C ALA A 750 -21.44 -30.80 8.24
N ASN A 751 -20.88 -31.27 9.35
CA ASN A 751 -21.56 -32.17 10.28
C ASN A 751 -22.16 -31.44 11.49
N ALA A 752 -22.13 -30.10 11.52
CA ALA A 752 -22.71 -29.34 12.62
C ALA A 752 -24.25 -29.55 12.65
N PRO A 753 -24.86 -29.71 13.83
CA PRO A 753 -26.31 -29.86 13.96
C PRO A 753 -27.08 -28.72 13.28
N LYS A 754 -28.22 -29.02 12.67
CA LYS A 754 -29.07 -28.00 12.03
C LYS A 754 -29.52 -26.98 13.09
N GLY A 755 -29.22 -25.70 12.86
CA GLY A 755 -29.49 -24.62 13.83
C GLY A 755 -28.34 -24.34 14.81
N ALA A 756 -27.21 -25.05 14.72
CA ALA A 756 -26.01 -24.76 15.50
C ALA A 756 -25.42 -23.38 15.17
N GLN A 757 -25.05 -22.64 16.21
CA GLN A 757 -24.40 -21.34 16.17
C GLN A 757 -22.93 -21.49 16.56
N LEU A 758 -22.18 -22.28 15.79
CA LEU A 758 -20.78 -22.65 16.06
C LEU A 758 -19.77 -22.03 15.09
N SER A 759 -20.24 -21.33 14.04
CA SER A 759 -19.36 -20.79 13.00
C SER A 759 -19.27 -19.27 13.09
N ARG A 760 -18.04 -18.72 13.11
CA ARG A 760 -17.78 -17.26 13.16
C ARG A 760 -18.32 -16.55 11.93
N ARG A 761 -19.39 -15.79 12.00
CA ARG A 761 -20.17 -15.39 10.81
C ARG A 761 -19.42 -14.50 9.81
N TRP A 762 -18.41 -13.73 10.20
CA TRP A 762 -17.72 -12.76 9.31
C TRP A 762 -16.21 -12.95 9.22
N ASN A 763 -15.64 -12.46 8.10
CA ASN A 763 -14.20 -12.56 7.80
C ASN A 763 -13.32 -11.74 8.75
N GLN A 764 -13.81 -10.62 9.31
CA GLN A 764 -13.03 -9.81 10.25
C GLN A 764 -12.73 -10.55 11.57
N CYS A 765 -13.53 -11.56 11.92
CA CYS A 765 -13.33 -12.45 13.07
C CYS A 765 -12.54 -13.73 12.72
N GLN A 766 -12.05 -13.86 11.48
CA GLN A 766 -11.24 -15.00 11.04
C GLN A 766 -9.77 -14.59 10.97
N TYR A 767 -8.92 -15.28 11.75
CA TYR A 767 -7.51 -14.90 11.93
C TYR A 767 -6.53 -15.89 11.31
N LEU A 768 -7.04 -16.97 10.72
CA LEU A 768 -6.24 -18.05 10.12
C LEU A 768 -6.72 -18.27 8.68
N ASP A 769 -5.80 -18.56 7.78
CA ASP A 769 -6.07 -18.88 6.38
C ASP A 769 -6.21 -20.40 6.21
N THR A 770 -5.39 -21.17 6.91
CA THR A 770 -5.44 -22.64 6.94
C THR A 770 -5.48 -23.17 8.37
N ILE A 771 -6.19 -24.29 8.57
CA ILE A 771 -6.28 -25.00 9.84
C ILE A 771 -5.98 -26.48 9.62
N ASP A 772 -4.98 -26.99 10.32
CA ASP A 772 -4.61 -28.40 10.41
C ASP A 772 -5.05 -28.99 11.75
N LEU A 773 -5.89 -30.02 11.72
CA LEU A 773 -6.42 -30.66 12.92
C LEU A 773 -5.93 -32.11 13.06
N VAL A 774 -5.52 -32.47 14.28
CA VAL A 774 -5.21 -33.85 14.67
C VAL A 774 -6.10 -34.23 15.85
N VAL A 775 -7.14 -35.02 15.58
CA VAL A 775 -8.23 -35.33 16.55
C VAL A 775 -7.70 -36.01 17.81
N ALA A 776 -6.82 -36.99 17.68
CA ALA A 776 -6.15 -37.68 18.79
C ALA A 776 -4.71 -37.19 18.97
N GLY A 777 -4.49 -35.89 18.77
CA GLY A 777 -3.18 -35.24 18.82
C GLY A 777 -2.99 -34.35 20.04
N GLY A 778 -1.85 -33.67 20.09
CA GLY A 778 -1.53 -32.70 21.14
C GLY A 778 -0.96 -33.32 22.41
N SER A 779 -0.60 -32.48 23.37
CA SER A 779 0.17 -32.88 24.55
C SER A 779 -0.57 -33.84 25.48
N ALA A 780 -1.91 -33.82 25.47
CA ALA A 780 -2.76 -34.74 26.24
C ALA A 780 -3.45 -35.80 25.36
N GLY A 781 -3.20 -35.81 24.04
CA GLY A 781 -3.89 -36.71 23.11
C GLY A 781 -5.39 -36.43 22.93
N LEU A 782 -5.89 -35.28 23.41
CA LEU A 782 -7.30 -34.90 23.37
C LEU A 782 -7.67 -34.02 22.17
N GLY A 783 -6.69 -33.63 21.35
CA GLY A 783 -6.90 -32.76 20.20
C GLY A 783 -5.76 -31.75 20.05
N TYR A 784 -5.37 -31.53 18.80
CA TYR A 784 -4.41 -30.51 18.40
C TYR A 784 -4.88 -29.78 17.16
N GLY A 785 -4.63 -28.48 17.14
CA GLY A 785 -4.84 -27.61 16.00
C GLY A 785 -3.59 -26.79 15.74
N HIS A 786 -3.21 -26.69 14.46
CA HIS A 786 -2.26 -25.72 13.95
C HIS A 786 -2.98 -24.84 12.94
N GLY A 787 -2.69 -23.55 12.97
CA GLY A 787 -3.24 -22.57 12.05
C GLY A 787 -2.13 -21.75 11.44
N ARG A 788 -2.26 -21.42 10.16
CA ARG A 788 -1.34 -20.51 9.48
C ARG A 788 -2.11 -19.37 8.83
N LYS A 789 -1.55 -18.17 8.92
CA LYS A 789 -1.96 -16.99 8.18
C LYS A 789 -0.78 -16.41 7.44
N GLN A 790 -0.98 -16.13 6.15
CA GLN A 790 -0.09 -15.25 5.42
C GLN A 790 -0.38 -13.82 5.91
N VAL A 791 0.64 -13.19 6.48
CA VAL A 791 0.49 -11.83 7.02
C VAL A 791 0.26 -10.90 5.84
N ASN A 792 -0.84 -10.17 5.89
CA ASN A 792 -1.17 -9.16 4.90
C ASN A 792 -0.96 -7.79 5.57
N PRO A 793 -0.05 -6.94 5.07
CA PRO A 793 0.11 -5.58 5.58
C PRO A 793 -1.19 -4.76 5.57
N LYS A 794 -2.21 -5.18 4.82
CA LYS A 794 -3.53 -4.57 4.77
C LYS A 794 -4.55 -5.17 5.74
N ASP A 795 -4.15 -6.13 6.58
CA ASP A 795 -5.04 -6.64 7.61
C ASP A 795 -5.52 -5.47 8.48
N TRP A 796 -6.83 -5.42 8.70
CA TRP A 796 -7.53 -4.29 9.31
C TRP A 796 -6.96 -3.87 10.66
N PHE A 797 -6.37 -4.82 11.39
CA PHE A 797 -5.82 -4.56 12.72
C PHE A 797 -4.50 -3.79 12.69
N PHE A 798 -3.73 -3.76 11.60
CA PHE A 798 -2.49 -2.97 11.52
C PHE A 798 -2.73 -1.45 11.43
N SER A 799 -3.93 -1.06 10.99
CA SER A 799 -4.38 0.33 10.97
C SER A 799 -5.14 0.72 12.22
N CYS A 800 -5.56 -0.25 13.04
CA CYS A 800 -6.34 0.02 14.25
C CYS A 800 -5.49 -0.15 15.52
N HIS A 801 -4.48 -1.01 15.50
CA HIS A 801 -3.60 -1.23 16.64
C HIS A 801 -2.36 -0.34 16.50
N PHE A 802 -2.10 0.48 17.51
CA PHE A 802 -0.96 1.42 17.61
C PHE A 802 -0.67 2.21 16.32
N TRP A 803 -1.30 3.38 16.20
CA TRP A 803 -1.39 4.20 14.98
C TRP A 803 -0.06 4.55 14.27
N PHE A 804 1.03 4.70 15.03
CA PHE A 804 2.38 5.05 14.53
C PHE A 804 3.40 3.91 14.69
N ASP A 805 2.93 2.72 15.05
CA ASP A 805 3.73 1.54 15.37
C ASP A 805 2.91 0.28 15.03
N SER A 806 2.65 0.10 13.73
CA SER A 806 1.78 -0.97 13.23
C SER A 806 2.29 -2.34 13.65
N VAL A 807 1.50 -3.01 14.48
CA VAL A 807 1.75 -4.36 15.00
C VAL A 807 0.40 -5.03 15.26
N MET A 808 0.28 -6.35 15.11
CA MET A 808 -0.94 -7.06 15.50
C MET A 808 -1.09 -6.99 17.03
N SER A 809 -2.31 -6.75 17.54
CA SER A 809 -2.52 -6.89 18.98
C SER A 809 -2.26 -8.32 19.44
N GLY A 810 -1.59 -8.46 20.58
CA GLY A 810 -1.43 -9.75 21.26
C GLY A 810 -2.77 -10.43 21.51
N SER A 811 -3.83 -9.67 21.82
CA SER A 811 -5.18 -10.21 22.06
C SER A 811 -5.74 -10.94 20.84
N LEU A 812 -5.59 -10.38 19.64
CA LEU A 812 -6.02 -11.02 18.38
C LEU A 812 -5.18 -12.27 18.06
N GLY A 813 -3.91 -12.29 18.44
CA GLY A 813 -3.10 -13.51 18.37
C GLY A 813 -3.60 -14.60 19.31
N VAL A 814 -4.04 -14.27 20.53
CA VAL A 814 -4.69 -15.23 21.44
C VAL A 814 -6.02 -15.74 20.86
N GLU A 815 -6.79 -14.85 20.23
CA GLU A 815 -8.07 -15.20 19.59
C GLU A 815 -7.90 -16.22 18.44
N SER A 816 -6.77 -16.18 17.73
CA SER A 816 -6.44 -17.22 16.75
C SER A 816 -6.36 -18.63 17.37
N MET A 817 -5.96 -18.73 18.64
CA MET A 817 -5.91 -20.00 19.37
C MET A 817 -7.31 -20.42 19.84
N PHE A 818 -8.18 -19.46 20.20
CA PHE A 818 -9.59 -19.75 20.47
C PHE A 818 -10.27 -20.32 19.22
N GLN A 819 -10.02 -19.75 18.05
CA GLN A 819 -10.50 -20.27 16.76
C GLN A 819 -10.06 -21.73 16.51
N LEU A 820 -8.84 -22.10 16.91
CA LEU A 820 -8.36 -23.49 16.83
C LEU A 820 -9.10 -24.41 17.81
N VAL A 821 -9.31 -23.98 19.07
CA VAL A 821 -10.07 -24.76 20.06
C VAL A 821 -11.52 -25.00 19.60
N GLU A 822 -12.18 -23.96 19.10
CA GLU A 822 -13.52 -24.04 18.49
C GLU A 822 -13.55 -25.04 17.33
N SER A 823 -12.55 -24.98 16.44
CA SER A 823 -12.43 -25.86 15.27
C SER A 823 -12.23 -27.33 15.67
N ILE A 824 -11.40 -27.59 16.68
CA ILE A 824 -11.22 -28.94 17.25
C ILE A 824 -12.54 -29.44 17.83
N ALA A 825 -13.26 -28.60 18.57
CA ALA A 825 -14.52 -28.95 19.21
C ALA A 825 -15.61 -29.33 18.19
N VAL A 826 -15.72 -28.56 17.10
CA VAL A 826 -16.63 -28.86 15.98
C VAL A 826 -16.20 -30.15 15.29
N LYS A 827 -14.90 -30.31 15.02
CA LYS A 827 -14.41 -31.48 14.31
C LYS A 827 -14.61 -32.80 15.06
N GLN A 828 -14.52 -32.75 16.39
CA GLN A 828 -14.78 -33.89 17.26
C GLN A 828 -16.28 -34.12 17.55
N ASP A 829 -17.16 -33.25 17.04
CA ASP A 829 -18.60 -33.24 17.33
C ASP A 829 -18.87 -33.31 18.85
N LEU A 830 -18.16 -32.49 19.64
CA LEU A 830 -18.31 -32.52 21.10
C LEU A 830 -19.73 -32.19 21.54
N ALA A 831 -20.42 -31.29 20.83
CA ALA A 831 -21.82 -30.97 21.09
C ALA A 831 -22.74 -32.19 20.90
N GLY A 832 -22.62 -32.90 19.78
CA GLY A 832 -23.40 -34.11 19.51
C GLY A 832 -23.07 -35.24 20.49
N LYS A 833 -21.79 -35.45 20.78
CA LYS A 833 -21.30 -36.46 21.74
C LYS A 833 -21.89 -36.31 23.13
N TYR A 834 -22.11 -35.07 23.59
CA TYR A 834 -22.66 -34.77 24.91
C TYR A 834 -24.12 -34.29 24.86
N GLY A 835 -24.82 -34.45 23.74
CA GLY A 835 -26.26 -34.22 23.62
C GLY A 835 -26.70 -32.76 23.71
N ILE A 836 -25.83 -31.79 23.38
CA ILE A 836 -26.19 -30.36 23.37
C ILE A 836 -26.97 -30.03 22.10
N THR A 837 -28.24 -29.65 22.25
CA THR A 837 -29.10 -29.21 21.15
C THR A 837 -28.90 -27.73 20.83
N ASN A 838 -28.96 -27.36 19.54
CA ASN A 838 -28.72 -26.00 19.04
C ASN A 838 -27.43 -25.36 19.60
N PRO A 839 -26.28 -26.05 19.53
CA PRO A 839 -25.10 -25.66 20.28
C PRO A 839 -24.53 -24.30 19.84
N THR A 840 -23.97 -23.55 20.78
CA THR A 840 -23.19 -22.33 20.54
C THR A 840 -21.99 -22.23 21.48
N PHE A 841 -21.03 -21.36 21.14
CA PHE A 841 -19.84 -21.12 21.98
C PHE A 841 -20.05 -19.98 22.99
N ALA A 842 -19.48 -20.16 24.17
CA ALA A 842 -19.37 -19.18 25.25
C ALA A 842 -17.98 -19.28 25.89
N HIS A 843 -17.65 -18.34 26.77
CA HIS A 843 -16.43 -18.43 27.58
C HIS A 843 -16.68 -19.29 28.82
N ALA A 844 -15.79 -20.23 29.13
CA ALA A 844 -15.88 -20.94 30.40
C ALA A 844 -15.26 -20.10 31.53
N PRO A 845 -15.87 -20.04 32.72
CA PRO A 845 -15.24 -19.39 33.87
C PRO A 845 -13.88 -20.00 34.23
N GLY A 846 -13.02 -19.19 34.81
CA GLY A 846 -11.71 -19.60 35.30
C GLY A 846 -10.55 -18.77 34.75
N LYS A 847 -9.34 -19.22 35.07
CA LYS A 847 -8.11 -18.48 34.84
C LYS A 847 -7.48 -18.81 33.49
N ILE A 848 -6.91 -17.79 32.87
CA ILE A 848 -6.02 -17.83 31.71
C ILE A 848 -4.74 -17.04 32.04
N SER A 849 -3.62 -17.38 31.39
CA SER A 849 -2.40 -16.57 31.47
C SER A 849 -1.69 -16.54 30.13
N TRP A 850 -1.04 -15.43 29.79
CA TRP A 850 -0.25 -15.31 28.56
C TRP A 850 1.08 -14.60 28.79
N LYS A 851 2.02 -14.84 27.87
CA LYS A 851 3.35 -14.22 27.82
C LYS A 851 3.69 -13.84 26.38
N TYR A 852 4.28 -12.66 26.20
CA TYR A 852 4.73 -12.14 24.91
C TYR A 852 6.22 -11.81 24.94
N ARG A 853 7.01 -12.36 24.02
CA ARG A 853 8.42 -12.02 23.82
C ARG A 853 8.71 -11.94 22.32
N GLY A 854 8.18 -10.92 21.66
CA GLY A 854 8.26 -10.73 20.22
C GLY A 854 7.05 -9.99 19.68
N GLN A 855 7.00 -9.79 18.37
CA GLN A 855 5.92 -9.05 17.71
C GLN A 855 5.61 -9.61 16.32
N LEU A 856 4.36 -9.44 15.89
CA LEU A 856 3.91 -9.68 14.53
C LEU A 856 3.64 -8.33 13.86
N THR A 857 4.48 -7.96 12.90
CA THR A 857 4.48 -6.66 12.20
C THR A 857 4.02 -6.83 10.75
N PRO A 858 3.69 -5.74 10.02
CA PRO A 858 3.41 -5.81 8.58
C PRO A 858 4.54 -6.42 7.75
N THR A 859 5.77 -6.44 8.28
CA THR A 859 6.95 -7.05 7.67
C THR A 859 7.10 -8.55 7.94
N SER A 860 6.33 -9.11 8.88
CA SER A 860 6.26 -10.55 9.09
C SER A 860 5.65 -11.22 7.86
N LYS A 861 6.10 -12.40 7.47
CA LYS A 861 5.56 -13.14 6.30
C LYS A 861 4.43 -14.07 6.71
N PHE A 862 4.62 -14.78 7.80
CA PHE A 862 3.68 -15.78 8.30
C PHE A 862 3.44 -15.65 9.79
N MET A 863 2.18 -15.87 10.17
CA MET A 863 1.75 -16.13 11.53
C MET A 863 1.34 -17.60 11.64
N ASP A 864 2.00 -18.35 12.50
CA ASP A 864 1.59 -19.71 12.87
C ASP A 864 1.01 -19.70 14.29
N SER A 865 -0.09 -20.41 14.52
CA SER A 865 -0.75 -20.53 15.81
C SER A 865 -1.00 -21.99 16.14
N GLU A 866 -0.94 -22.37 17.41
CA GLU A 866 -1.22 -23.73 17.86
C GLU A 866 -2.14 -23.74 19.08
N ALA A 867 -2.95 -24.79 19.18
CA ALA A 867 -3.73 -25.12 20.37
C ALA A 867 -3.66 -26.62 20.67
N HIS A 868 -3.38 -26.96 21.93
CA HIS A 868 -3.38 -28.31 22.47
C HIS A 868 -4.49 -28.43 23.50
N ILE A 869 -5.46 -29.32 23.27
CA ILE A 869 -6.51 -29.60 24.25
C ILE A 869 -5.91 -30.34 25.44
N VAL A 870 -6.20 -29.86 26.65
CA VAL A 870 -5.71 -30.36 27.94
C VAL A 870 -6.82 -31.03 28.73
N SER A 871 -8.05 -30.50 28.71
CA SER A 871 -9.22 -31.17 29.26
C SER A 871 -10.49 -30.87 28.47
N ILE A 872 -11.43 -31.81 28.52
CA ILE A 872 -12.79 -31.70 28.01
C ILE A 872 -13.71 -32.21 29.11
N GLU A 873 -14.54 -31.34 29.67
CA GLU A 873 -15.35 -31.60 30.86
C GLU A 873 -16.81 -31.30 30.53
N ALA A 874 -17.66 -32.32 30.49
CA ALA A 874 -19.10 -32.16 30.30
C ALA A 874 -19.82 -32.18 31.66
N HIS A 875 -20.61 -31.16 31.94
CA HIS A 875 -21.41 -31.06 33.16
C HIS A 875 -22.58 -30.09 32.93
N ASP A 876 -23.68 -30.22 33.69
CA ASP A 876 -24.81 -29.26 33.68
C ASP A 876 -25.34 -28.85 32.30
N GLY A 877 -25.31 -29.76 31.31
CA GLY A 877 -25.75 -29.47 29.94
C GLY A 877 -24.79 -28.57 29.13
N VAL A 878 -23.55 -28.41 29.61
CA VAL A 878 -22.46 -27.68 28.96
C VAL A 878 -21.23 -28.56 28.77
N VAL A 879 -20.31 -28.15 27.89
CA VAL A 879 -18.99 -28.78 27.70
C VAL A 879 -17.91 -27.73 27.77
N ASP A 880 -17.05 -27.82 28.78
CA ASP A 880 -15.87 -26.96 28.96
C ASP A 880 -14.64 -27.61 28.34
N ILE A 881 -13.87 -26.81 27.61
CA ILE A 881 -12.67 -27.22 26.90
C ILE A 881 -11.54 -26.31 27.35
N VAL A 882 -10.48 -26.93 27.91
CA VAL A 882 -9.28 -26.23 28.34
C VAL A 882 -8.15 -26.56 27.38
N ALA A 883 -7.43 -25.54 26.90
CA ALA A 883 -6.30 -25.70 25.99
C ALA A 883 -5.10 -24.81 26.36
N ASN A 884 -3.92 -25.19 25.86
CA ASN A 884 -2.73 -24.34 25.86
C ASN A 884 -2.37 -23.98 24.42
N GLY A 885 -1.78 -22.81 24.19
CA GLY A 885 -1.47 -22.36 22.84
C GLY A 885 -0.17 -21.57 22.73
N ASN A 886 0.31 -21.45 21.50
CA ASN A 886 1.54 -20.77 21.13
C ASN A 886 1.37 -20.07 19.78
N LEU A 887 2.11 -18.98 19.54
CA LEU A 887 2.10 -18.27 18.26
C LEU A 887 3.52 -17.93 17.83
N TRP A 888 3.79 -18.05 16.53
CA TRP A 888 5.06 -17.73 15.89
C TRP A 888 4.89 -16.64 14.83
N ALA A 889 5.87 -15.75 14.75
CA ALA A 889 6.08 -14.83 13.64
C ALA A 889 7.31 -15.30 12.86
N ASP A 890 7.14 -15.68 11.60
CA ASP A 890 8.20 -16.24 10.74
C ASP A 890 8.97 -17.41 11.40
N GLY A 891 8.28 -18.26 12.15
CA GLY A 891 8.88 -19.41 12.84
C GLY A 891 9.64 -19.06 14.13
N LEU A 892 9.64 -17.80 14.57
CA LEU A 892 10.10 -17.41 15.92
C LEU A 892 8.91 -17.43 16.88
N ARG A 893 8.97 -18.20 17.97
CA ARG A 893 7.85 -18.25 18.93
C ARG A 893 7.78 -16.95 19.71
N VAL A 894 6.68 -16.21 19.56
CA VAL A 894 6.51 -14.91 20.19
C VAL A 894 5.51 -14.96 21.32
N TYR A 895 4.46 -15.79 21.25
CA TYR A 895 3.42 -15.87 22.29
C TYR A 895 3.32 -17.27 22.90
N ASN A 896 2.96 -17.32 24.19
CA ASN A 896 2.56 -18.53 24.89
C ASN A 896 1.33 -18.22 25.77
N VAL A 897 0.32 -19.08 25.69
CA VAL A 897 -0.95 -18.95 26.42
C VAL A 897 -1.25 -20.26 27.13
N SER A 898 -1.66 -20.17 28.40
CA SER A 898 -2.07 -21.32 29.20
C SER A 898 -3.51 -21.16 29.66
N ASN A 899 -4.26 -22.26 29.65
CA ASN A 899 -5.66 -22.34 30.09
C ASN A 899 -6.63 -21.46 29.28
N ILE A 900 -6.55 -21.52 27.94
CA ILE A 900 -7.64 -21.09 27.06
C ILE A 900 -8.90 -21.89 27.42
N ARG A 901 -10.04 -21.22 27.55
CA ARG A 901 -11.28 -21.80 28.09
C ARG A 901 -12.47 -21.51 27.19
N VAL A 902 -12.92 -22.52 26.45
CA VAL A 902 -14.09 -22.46 25.57
C VAL A 902 -15.20 -23.34 26.15
N ARG A 903 -16.43 -22.84 26.17
CA ARG A 903 -17.63 -23.58 26.60
C ARG A 903 -18.57 -23.78 25.42
N ILE A 904 -19.14 -24.97 25.30
CA ILE A 904 -20.30 -25.23 24.44
C ILE A 904 -21.56 -25.23 25.31
N VAL A 905 -22.57 -24.47 24.93
CA VAL A 905 -23.88 -24.39 25.60
C VAL A 905 -25.02 -24.56 24.59
N ALA A 906 -26.24 -24.79 25.06
CA ALA A 906 -27.44 -24.74 24.22
C ALA A 906 -27.78 -23.28 23.84
N GLY A 907 -27.97 -23.00 22.56
CA GLY A 907 -28.34 -21.68 22.05
C GLY A 907 -29.84 -21.39 22.09
N ALA A 908 -30.21 -20.11 22.10
CA ALA A 908 -31.61 -19.67 22.02
C ALA A 908 -32.19 -19.86 20.60
N ALA A 909 -33.48 -20.17 20.49
CA ALA A 909 -34.15 -20.33 19.18
C ALA A 909 -34.19 -18.99 18.41
N PRO A 910 -33.94 -18.96 17.08
CA PRO A 910 -33.91 -17.72 16.31
C PRO A 910 -35.30 -17.07 16.20
N ALA A 911 -35.39 -15.78 16.54
CA ALA A 911 -36.61 -14.98 16.36
C ALA A 911 -36.78 -14.54 14.89
N ALA A 912 -37.99 -14.67 14.33
CA ALA A 912 -38.29 -14.34 12.94
C ALA A 912 -38.18 -12.82 12.67
N ALA A 913 -37.24 -12.42 11.81
CA ALA A 913 -37.06 -11.02 11.41
C ALA A 913 -38.07 -10.63 10.31
N ALA A 914 -38.86 -9.58 10.54
CA ALA A 914 -39.79 -9.01 9.57
C ALA A 914 -39.06 -8.19 8.50
N VAL A 915 -39.21 -8.56 7.23
CA VAL A 915 -38.69 -7.82 6.07
C VAL A 915 -39.90 -7.27 5.28
N ALA A 916 -39.93 -5.96 5.04
CA ALA A 916 -40.97 -5.30 4.24
C ALA A 916 -40.78 -5.59 2.73
N ALA A 917 -41.85 -5.98 2.05
CA ALA A 917 -41.86 -6.40 0.65
C ALA A 917 -42.00 -5.22 -0.34
N PRO A 918 -41.40 -5.28 -1.55
CA PRO A 918 -41.71 -4.35 -2.65
C PRO A 918 -42.98 -4.76 -3.42
N ALA A 919 -43.70 -3.77 -3.96
CA ALA A 919 -45.02 -3.90 -4.58
C ALA A 919 -45.02 -4.63 -5.94
N ALA A 920 -46.12 -5.34 -6.22
CA ALA A 920 -46.33 -6.22 -7.38
C ALA A 920 -46.75 -5.47 -8.67
N ALA A 921 -46.30 -5.96 -9.84
CA ALA A 921 -46.70 -5.49 -11.16
C ALA A 921 -47.96 -6.23 -11.70
N PRO A 922 -48.80 -5.60 -12.56
CA PRO A 922 -50.09 -6.14 -12.97
C PRO A 922 -50.01 -7.12 -14.17
N ALA A 923 -51.03 -7.99 -14.28
CA ALA A 923 -51.13 -9.13 -15.19
C ALA A 923 -51.53 -8.77 -16.65
N PRO A 924 -51.18 -9.60 -17.66
CA PRO A 924 -51.38 -9.29 -19.08
C PRO A 924 -52.74 -9.76 -19.65
N VAL A 925 -53.20 -9.06 -20.70
CA VAL A 925 -54.38 -9.39 -21.54
C VAL A 925 -53.92 -9.66 -22.99
N ALA A 926 -54.62 -10.55 -23.73
CA ALA A 926 -54.18 -11.25 -24.94
C ALA A 926 -54.75 -10.73 -26.30
N ALA A 927 -53.97 -10.88 -27.41
CA ALA A 927 -54.29 -11.28 -28.82
C ALA A 927 -53.21 -10.72 -29.81
N SER A 928 -52.27 -11.46 -30.42
CA SER A 928 -52.25 -12.50 -31.50
C SER A 928 -52.38 -12.01 -32.97
N GLY A 929 -51.26 -11.98 -33.72
CA GLY A 929 -51.21 -11.83 -35.19
C GLY A 929 -50.06 -12.60 -35.87
N PRO A 930 -50.15 -12.97 -37.17
CA PRO A 930 -49.18 -13.86 -37.84
C PRO A 930 -47.84 -13.19 -38.16
N ALA A 931 -46.73 -13.90 -37.92
CA ALA A 931 -45.37 -13.44 -38.15
C ALA A 931 -44.98 -13.43 -39.64
N GLN A 932 -44.45 -12.30 -40.13
CA GLN A 932 -44.04 -12.12 -41.53
C GLN A 932 -42.52 -12.22 -41.68
N THR A 933 -42.02 -13.12 -42.54
CA THR A 933 -40.58 -13.14 -42.87
C THR A 933 -40.19 -11.88 -43.63
N ILE A 934 -39.17 -11.17 -43.14
CA ILE A 934 -38.69 -9.92 -43.74
C ILE A 934 -37.25 -10.07 -44.23
N THR A 935 -36.96 -9.47 -45.39
CA THR A 935 -35.60 -9.42 -45.95
C THR A 935 -34.72 -8.46 -45.14
N LEU A 936 -33.39 -8.61 -45.21
CA LEU A 936 -32.43 -7.67 -44.60
C LEU A 936 -32.68 -6.22 -45.01
N LYS A 937 -33.10 -5.97 -46.26
CA LYS A 937 -33.44 -4.63 -46.74
C LYS A 937 -34.70 -4.08 -46.09
N GLN A 938 -35.73 -4.91 -45.89
CA GLN A 938 -36.95 -4.54 -45.18
C GLN A 938 -36.69 -4.35 -43.69
N LEU A 939 -35.93 -5.24 -43.05
CA LEU A 939 -35.50 -5.09 -41.66
C LEU A 939 -34.76 -3.77 -41.44
N LYS A 940 -33.85 -3.42 -42.35
CA LYS A 940 -33.15 -2.14 -42.29
C LYS A 940 -34.10 -0.95 -42.42
N ALA A 941 -35.11 -1.01 -43.29
CA ALA A 941 -36.10 0.06 -43.41
C ALA A 941 -36.95 0.21 -42.15
N GLU A 942 -37.34 -0.89 -41.53
CA GLU A 942 -38.13 -0.93 -40.30
C GLU A 942 -37.33 -0.44 -39.08
N LEU A 943 -36.05 -0.81 -38.96
CA LEU A 943 -35.15 -0.31 -37.91
C LEU A 943 -34.81 1.18 -38.06
N LEU A 944 -35.05 1.77 -39.23
CA LEU A 944 -34.86 3.21 -39.45
C LEU A 944 -36.11 4.03 -39.10
N ASP A 945 -37.26 3.39 -38.86
CA ASP A 945 -38.46 4.04 -38.29
C ASP A 945 -38.33 4.04 -36.76
N VAL A 946 -37.44 4.90 -36.25
CA VAL A 946 -37.08 4.97 -34.82
C VAL A 946 -38.25 5.42 -33.93
N GLU A 947 -39.33 5.93 -34.50
CA GLU A 947 -40.51 6.40 -33.75
C GLU A 947 -41.47 5.26 -33.38
N LYS A 948 -41.23 4.02 -33.83
CA LYS A 948 -42.10 2.87 -33.56
C LYS A 948 -41.32 1.68 -33.02
N PRO A 949 -41.87 0.95 -32.03
CA PRO A 949 -41.26 -0.29 -31.59
C PRO A 949 -41.41 -1.36 -32.67
N LEU A 950 -40.36 -2.15 -32.86
CA LEU A 950 -40.32 -3.25 -33.81
C LEU A 950 -40.23 -4.59 -33.08
N TYR A 951 -41.13 -5.51 -33.40
CA TYR A 951 -41.18 -6.84 -32.79
C TYR A 951 -40.61 -7.87 -33.77
N ILE A 952 -39.55 -8.57 -33.40
CA ILE A 952 -38.86 -9.51 -34.30
C ILE A 952 -38.44 -10.79 -33.60
N SER A 953 -38.36 -11.88 -34.34
CA SER A 953 -37.75 -13.14 -33.91
C SER A 953 -36.79 -13.66 -34.98
N SER A 954 -35.76 -14.41 -34.56
CA SER A 954 -34.81 -15.03 -35.49
C SER A 954 -34.82 -16.55 -35.34
N SER A 955 -34.92 -17.26 -36.45
CA SER A 955 -34.80 -18.72 -36.51
C SER A 955 -34.16 -19.15 -37.82
N ASN A 956 -33.14 -20.02 -37.77
CA ASN A 956 -32.44 -20.55 -38.95
C ASN A 956 -31.96 -19.46 -39.93
N GLY A 957 -31.44 -18.35 -39.40
CA GLY A 957 -30.89 -17.23 -40.20
C GLY A 957 -31.94 -16.34 -40.89
N GLN A 958 -33.24 -16.61 -40.70
CA GLN A 958 -34.33 -15.76 -41.20
C GLN A 958 -34.95 -14.95 -40.06
N VAL A 959 -35.21 -13.67 -40.33
CA VAL A 959 -35.86 -12.75 -39.38
C VAL A 959 -37.33 -12.64 -39.72
N LYS A 960 -38.19 -12.80 -38.71
CA LYS A 960 -39.64 -12.63 -38.82
C LYS A 960 -40.07 -11.41 -38.00
N LYS A 961 -40.88 -10.56 -38.58
CA LYS A 961 -41.55 -9.42 -37.93
C LYS A 961 -42.90 -9.88 -37.36
N HIS A 962 -43.20 -9.41 -36.16
CA HIS A 962 -44.46 -9.66 -35.45
C HIS A 962 -45.22 -8.34 -35.26
N ALA A 963 -46.51 -8.46 -34.96
CA ALA A 963 -47.34 -7.30 -34.62
C ALA A 963 -47.14 -6.83 -33.17
N ASP A 964 -46.78 -7.73 -32.24
CA ASP A 964 -46.56 -7.47 -30.81
C ASP A 964 -45.61 -8.53 -30.17
N VAL A 965 -45.45 -8.51 -28.84
CA VAL A 965 -44.67 -9.50 -28.04
C VAL A 965 -45.53 -10.68 -27.55
N ALA A 966 -46.81 -10.75 -27.92
CA ALA A 966 -47.75 -11.68 -27.29
C ALA A 966 -47.44 -13.14 -27.70
N GLY A 967 -47.11 -13.97 -26.71
CA GLY A 967 -46.78 -15.40 -26.89
C GLY A 967 -45.32 -15.78 -26.65
N GLY A 968 -44.45 -14.84 -26.26
CA GLY A 968 -43.08 -15.12 -25.79
C GLY A 968 -42.09 -15.55 -26.88
N GLN A 969 -42.45 -15.41 -28.16
CA GLN A 969 -41.61 -15.82 -29.29
C GLN A 969 -40.91 -14.65 -30.02
N ALA A 970 -41.13 -13.40 -29.62
CA ALA A 970 -40.56 -12.20 -30.26
C ALA A 970 -39.82 -11.31 -29.25
N THR A 971 -38.77 -10.65 -29.72
CA THR A 971 -38.01 -9.63 -28.99
C THR A 971 -38.46 -8.25 -29.45
N ILE A 972 -38.63 -7.31 -28.51
CA ILE A 972 -38.97 -5.92 -28.81
C ILE A 972 -37.70 -5.08 -29.02
N VAL A 973 -37.66 -4.32 -30.11
CA VAL A 973 -36.78 -3.17 -30.31
C VAL A 973 -37.62 -1.95 -30.02
N GLN A 974 -37.29 -1.20 -28.95
CA GLN A 974 -38.09 -0.06 -28.51
C GLN A 974 -38.02 1.09 -29.53
N ALA A 975 -39.08 1.91 -29.59
CA ALA A 975 -38.99 3.22 -30.22
C ALA A 975 -37.99 4.08 -29.45
N CYS A 976 -37.28 4.94 -30.17
CA CYS A 976 -36.33 5.91 -29.67
C CYS A 976 -36.50 7.20 -30.50
N SER A 977 -37.38 8.07 -30.01
CA SER A 977 -37.64 9.37 -30.61
C SER A 977 -36.47 10.34 -30.37
N LEU A 978 -36.43 11.45 -31.10
CA LEU A 978 -35.42 12.49 -30.88
C LEU A 978 -35.44 13.08 -29.45
N SER A 979 -36.59 13.08 -28.77
CA SER A 979 -36.72 13.51 -27.37
C SER A 979 -36.18 12.51 -26.37
N ASP A 980 -36.06 11.23 -26.76
CA ASP A 980 -35.41 10.21 -25.92
C ASP A 980 -33.88 10.28 -26.02
N LEU A 981 -33.36 11.02 -27.01
CA LEU A 981 -31.95 11.20 -27.30
C LEU A 981 -31.42 12.50 -26.67
N GLY A 982 -31.24 12.45 -25.36
CA GLY A 982 -30.65 13.55 -24.59
C GLY A 982 -31.17 13.54 -23.16
N ASP A 983 -30.42 14.15 -22.25
CA ASP A 983 -30.89 14.34 -20.89
C ASP A 983 -31.99 15.41 -20.85
N GLU A 984 -33.14 15.09 -20.25
CA GLU A 984 -34.31 15.98 -20.20
C GLU A 984 -34.01 17.25 -19.39
N GLY A 985 -33.17 17.13 -18.36
CA GLY A 985 -32.65 18.25 -17.57
C GLY A 985 -31.76 19.18 -18.40
N PHE A 986 -30.84 18.62 -19.19
CA PHE A 986 -29.98 19.37 -20.11
C PHE A 986 -30.80 20.13 -21.17
N MET A 987 -31.73 19.45 -21.84
CA MET A 987 -32.60 20.04 -22.85
C MET A 987 -33.44 21.19 -22.28
N LYS A 988 -33.99 21.00 -21.07
CA LYS A 988 -34.74 22.03 -20.36
C LYS A 988 -33.87 23.21 -19.92
N THR A 989 -32.66 22.94 -19.45
CA THR A 989 -31.72 23.96 -18.95
C THR A 989 -31.26 24.89 -20.07
N TYR A 990 -30.99 24.36 -21.26
CA TYR A 990 -30.49 25.16 -22.39
C TYR A 990 -31.59 25.54 -23.41
N GLY A 991 -32.84 25.15 -23.15
CA GLY A 991 -33.98 25.44 -24.03
C GLY A 991 -33.86 24.80 -25.41
N VAL A 992 -33.15 23.67 -25.51
CA VAL A 992 -32.85 22.93 -26.74
C VAL A 992 -33.68 21.66 -26.81
N VAL A 993 -34.04 21.23 -28.02
CA VAL A 993 -34.92 20.06 -28.23
C VAL A 993 -34.16 18.79 -28.60
N ALA A 994 -32.87 18.91 -28.96
CA ALA A 994 -31.96 17.80 -29.19
C ALA A 994 -30.50 18.31 -29.27
N PRO A 995 -29.49 17.51 -28.89
CA PRO A 995 -28.08 17.78 -29.17
C PRO A 995 -27.64 17.20 -30.54
N LEU A 996 -26.80 17.93 -31.30
CA LEU A 996 -26.22 17.47 -32.58
C LEU A 996 -24.69 17.53 -32.54
N TYR A 997 -24.02 16.39 -32.76
CA TYR A 997 -22.55 16.33 -32.84
C TYR A 997 -22.10 15.91 -34.25
N THR A 998 -21.29 16.74 -34.91
CA THR A 998 -20.69 16.42 -36.22
C THR A 998 -19.17 16.30 -36.10
N GLY A 999 -18.62 15.10 -36.33
CA GLY A 999 -17.19 14.80 -36.17
C GLY A 999 -16.29 15.39 -37.27
N ALA A 1000 -15.02 15.62 -36.93
CA ALA A 1000 -14.02 16.40 -37.67
C ALA A 1000 -13.60 15.88 -39.08
N MET A 1001 -14.14 14.77 -39.59
CA MET A 1001 -13.82 14.23 -40.91
C MET A 1001 -15.04 13.99 -41.82
N ALA A 1002 -16.26 14.30 -41.36
CA ALA A 1002 -17.45 14.27 -42.20
C ALA A 1002 -17.75 15.67 -42.73
N LYS A 1003 -17.21 16.02 -43.91
CA LYS A 1003 -17.57 17.17 -44.79
C LYS A 1003 -18.57 18.18 -44.18
N GLY A 1004 -18.13 19.01 -43.21
CA GLY A 1004 -19.08 19.66 -42.30
C GLY A 1004 -18.68 21.03 -41.75
N ILE A 1005 -17.84 21.80 -42.45
CA ILE A 1005 -18.09 23.25 -42.56
C ILE A 1005 -18.17 23.54 -44.04
N ALA A 1006 -19.36 23.37 -44.60
CA ALA A 1006 -19.64 23.83 -45.96
C ALA A 1006 -20.84 24.78 -46.03
N SER A 1007 -21.57 25.02 -44.94
CA SER A 1007 -22.73 25.92 -44.99
C SER A 1007 -23.05 26.53 -43.63
N ALA A 1008 -22.97 27.86 -43.56
CA ALA A 1008 -23.54 28.63 -42.45
C ALA A 1008 -25.05 28.40 -42.31
N ASP A 1009 -25.75 28.06 -43.41
CA ASP A 1009 -27.18 27.78 -43.39
C ASP A 1009 -27.52 26.56 -42.54
N LEU A 1010 -26.65 25.55 -42.47
CA LEU A 1010 -26.83 24.39 -41.58
C LEU A 1010 -26.75 24.78 -40.11
N VAL A 1011 -25.78 25.63 -39.76
CA VAL A 1011 -25.61 26.17 -38.39
C VAL A 1011 -26.79 27.05 -38.01
N ILE A 1012 -27.27 27.87 -38.96
CA ILE A 1012 -28.45 28.73 -38.76
C ILE A 1012 -29.73 27.88 -38.64
N ALA A 1013 -29.90 26.85 -39.47
CA ALA A 1013 -31.07 25.98 -39.44
C ALA A 1013 -31.16 25.15 -38.15
N THR A 1014 -30.03 24.63 -37.66
CA THR A 1014 -29.93 23.89 -36.39
C THR A 1014 -30.21 24.81 -35.20
N GLY A 1015 -29.60 26.01 -35.17
CA GLY A 1015 -29.89 27.03 -34.16
C GLY A 1015 -31.37 27.46 -34.13
N LYS A 1016 -31.99 27.71 -35.30
CA LYS A 1016 -33.43 28.07 -35.39
C LYS A 1016 -34.36 26.96 -34.89
N ARG A 1017 -33.95 25.69 -35.01
CA ARG A 1017 -34.70 24.55 -34.48
C ARG A 1017 -34.36 24.21 -33.04
N LYS A 1018 -33.58 25.04 -32.34
CA LYS A 1018 -33.11 24.82 -30.97
C LYS A 1018 -32.35 23.49 -30.84
N ILE A 1019 -31.56 23.15 -31.84
CA ILE A 1019 -30.68 21.99 -31.85
C ILE A 1019 -29.25 22.51 -31.70
N LEU A 1020 -28.55 22.10 -30.63
CA LEU A 1020 -27.23 22.62 -30.31
C LEU A 1020 -26.14 21.85 -31.07
N GLY A 1021 -25.39 22.53 -31.96
CA GLY A 1021 -24.34 21.94 -32.79
C GLY A 1021 -22.93 22.43 -32.44
N SER A 1022 -21.95 21.51 -32.37
CA SER A 1022 -20.52 21.84 -32.15
C SER A 1022 -19.70 21.67 -33.44
N PHE A 1023 -19.01 22.73 -33.89
CA PHE A 1023 -18.17 22.76 -35.11
C PHE A 1023 -16.75 23.28 -34.74
N ARG A 1024 -15.65 22.54 -35.03
CA ARG A 1024 -14.25 22.94 -34.70
C ARG A 1024 -13.44 23.37 -35.95
N CYS A 1025 -12.47 24.30 -35.79
CA CYS A 1025 -11.43 24.64 -36.78
C CYS A 1025 -9.99 24.57 -36.18
N TRP A 1026 -8.94 24.39 -37.01
CA TRP A 1026 -7.52 24.35 -36.58
C TRP A 1026 -6.67 25.35 -37.37
N TRP A 1027 -5.71 26.02 -36.71
CA TRP A 1027 -4.72 26.95 -37.30
C TRP A 1027 -3.33 26.31 -37.30
N SER A 1028 -2.61 26.39 -38.43
CA SER A 1028 -1.22 25.93 -38.62
C SER A 1028 -0.27 27.13 -38.80
N PRO A 1029 1.01 27.11 -38.36
CA PRO A 1029 1.91 28.27 -38.40
C PRO A 1029 2.41 28.70 -39.80
N HIS A 1030 1.95 28.08 -40.89
CA HIS A 1030 2.35 28.44 -42.26
C HIS A 1030 1.14 28.76 -43.15
N ALA A 1031 0.41 29.81 -42.80
CA ALA A 1031 -0.38 30.58 -43.76
C ALA A 1031 -0.68 31.99 -43.23
N ARG A 1032 -0.05 33.00 -43.82
CA ARG A 1032 -0.59 34.36 -43.78
C ARG A 1032 -1.84 34.38 -44.66
N CYS A 1033 -3.01 34.71 -44.12
CA CYS A 1033 -3.93 35.62 -44.79
C CYS A 1033 -4.97 36.20 -43.83
N PRO A 1034 -5.34 37.48 -43.99
CA PRO A 1034 -6.11 38.26 -43.03
C PRO A 1034 -7.62 38.11 -43.30
N CYS A 1035 -8.45 38.34 -42.29
CA CYS A 1035 -9.62 39.22 -42.42
C CYS A 1035 -10.34 39.37 -41.08
N ARG A 1036 -10.57 40.64 -40.74
CA ARG A 1036 -11.50 41.13 -39.72
C ARG A 1036 -12.94 40.92 -40.18
N CYS A 1037 -13.83 40.55 -39.28
CA CYS A 1037 -15.08 41.25 -38.93
C CYS A 1037 -15.84 40.43 -37.89
#